data_AF-A0A7J7HGT7-F1
#
_entry.id   AF-A0A7J7HGT7-F1
#
_cell.length_a   1.000
_cell.length_b   1.000
_cell.length_c   1.000
_cell.angle_alpha   90.00
_cell.angle_beta   90.00
_cell.angle_gamma   90.00
#
_symmetry.space_group_name_H-M   'P 1'
#
loop_
_entity.id
_entity.type
_entity.pdbx_description
1 polymer ?
#
loop_
_entity_poly.entity_id
_entity_poly.type
_entity_poly.pdbx_seq_one_letter_code
_entity_poly.pdbx_strand_id
1 'polypeptide(L)'
;MPAVACCLDAAVAGYAFPSLPSPDQFSGVPPPPPTTITTTATAVENPHWSPSHSSSLYKIDLWGAPYFSVNSSGNISVKPFGPATLPHQEIDLLKVVKKASDPKSAGGLGLQLPLIVRLPDVLKNRLESLQSAFEFAIQSQGYESHYQGVYPVKCNQDRFVVEDIVKFGAGFRFGLEAGSKPELLLAMSCLCKGSTEALLVCNGFKDVEYISLALVARKLALNTVIVLEQEEEVDLVIDLSKKLSVRPVIGVRAKLRTKHSGHFGSTSGEKGKFGLTTTQILRVVKKLQQSGMLDCLQLLHFHIGSQIPTTTLLADGVGEAAQIYCELVRLGASMEVIDIGGGLGIDYDGSKSGKSDISVSYGLEEYAAAVVQAVRFVCDRKSVKHPVICSESGRAIVSHHSILIFEAVSGGAYNAPAMNTLSIHYFVEGLPEDLFADYQKLSAAAIRGEYDTCLLYADQLKQRCVEQFKEGSLGIEQLAAVDGLCELVSKEIGLSDPIRTYHVNLSVFTSIPDFWGIGQLFPIVPIHRLDQRPSTRGILSDLTCDSDGKINKFIGGESSLPLHELEGGGGFSSGGRYYLGMFLGGAYEEALGGVHNLFGGPSVVRVLQSDGPHSFAVTRAVPGPSCSDVLRVMQHEPELMFQTLKHRAEEFVHEDDDGMAHISLASGLARSFHNMPYLAAASSCCLTADSAAMILFSFYFLSNFLGVVTVDYVLRQSRDSKYVKSQIDYFLVRKVDCLKCNDCKFFDGYGYHGTSFEQTYRCYPASFIDKPQIENGDKTSLHIDYPMLFELHNAATERMSHCGVLEFIAEEGMIYMPYWMMENLLLQEGDIVRVKNVTLPKGTYVRLQPHTKDFLDISNPKAILETTLRNFSCLTTGDSIMVAYNNKKYYIDIIETKPSNAISIIETDCEVDFAPPLDYKEPEKPVATVPSGKAPAGGEEVPAETEPKFNPFTGAGRRLDGKPLKYEPPPVSSSSGSKDKRPDVASGGGQPSTGSSSQGTTRQTQGKLVFGSNVNRTKEPQKPAKEPKQEEPSKKDEPKFQPFTGKKYSLKG
;
A
#
# COMPACT_ATOMS: atom_id res chain seq x y z
N MET A 1 -41.39 -37.55 -40.25
CA MET A 1 -42.40 -38.51 -40.77
C MET A 1 -41.68 -39.82 -41.12
N PRO A 2 -42.30 -41.00 -40.93
CA PRO A 2 -41.64 -42.02 -40.11
C PRO A 2 -41.77 -43.48 -40.59
N ALA A 3 -41.05 -44.40 -39.93
CA ALA A 3 -41.41 -45.82 -39.72
C ALA A 3 -40.38 -46.48 -38.76
N VAL A 4 -40.62 -47.57 -38.02
CA VAL A 4 -41.80 -48.29 -37.47
C VAL A 4 -41.19 -49.14 -36.33
N ALA A 5 -41.46 -48.90 -35.05
CA ALA A 5 -42.61 -49.39 -34.28
C ALA A 5 -42.76 -50.92 -34.21
N CYS A 6 -42.57 -51.51 -33.02
CA CYS A 6 -43.26 -52.75 -32.62
C CYS A 6 -43.31 -52.85 -31.08
N CYS A 7 -44.42 -53.33 -30.54
CA CYS A 7 -44.70 -53.38 -29.10
C CYS A 7 -44.68 -54.82 -28.57
N LEU A 8 -44.56 -54.99 -27.25
CA LEU A 8 -45.09 -56.17 -26.55
C LEU A 8 -45.30 -55.86 -25.06
N ASP A 9 -46.55 -55.95 -24.60
CA ASP A 9 -46.93 -55.76 -23.20
C ASP A 9 -46.68 -57.04 -22.36
N ALA A 10 -46.38 -56.84 -21.08
CA ALA A 10 -46.50 -57.88 -20.05
C ALA A 10 -46.87 -57.23 -18.71
N ALA A 11 -48.13 -57.40 -18.27
CA ALA A 11 -48.65 -56.79 -17.05
C ALA A 11 -48.77 -57.80 -15.90
N VAL A 12 -48.20 -57.47 -14.73
CA VAL A 12 -48.50 -58.10 -13.43
C VAL A 12 -48.56 -56.98 -12.37
N ALA A 13 -49.41 -57.13 -11.36
CA ALA A 13 -49.86 -56.03 -10.53
C ALA A 13 -48.96 -55.67 -9.33
N GLY A 14 -48.69 -54.37 -9.20
CA GLY A 14 -49.25 -53.56 -8.11
C GLY A 14 -48.76 -53.75 -6.68
N TYR A 15 -47.90 -52.83 -6.23
CA TYR A 15 -47.97 -52.24 -4.89
C TYR A 15 -47.89 -50.72 -5.03
N ALA A 16 -48.65 -49.98 -4.21
CA ALA A 16 -48.75 -48.53 -4.28
C ALA A 16 -48.29 -47.88 -2.96
N PHE A 17 -47.46 -46.85 -3.07
CA PHE A 17 -47.11 -45.91 -1.99
C PHE A 17 -47.14 -44.47 -2.54
N PRO A 18 -47.37 -43.45 -1.70
CA PRO A 18 -47.96 -42.19 -2.15
C PRO A 18 -46.95 -41.22 -2.79
N SER A 19 -47.47 -40.44 -3.74
CA SER A 19 -46.79 -39.28 -4.35
C SER A 19 -46.61 -38.14 -3.35
N LEU A 20 -45.42 -37.53 -3.35
CA LEU A 20 -45.21 -36.21 -2.74
C LEU A 20 -45.98 -35.12 -3.52
N PRO A 21 -46.48 -34.06 -2.85
CA PRO A 21 -47.25 -33.00 -3.49
C PRO A 21 -46.37 -32.05 -4.33
N SER A 22 -46.93 -31.55 -5.42
CA SER A 22 -46.30 -30.51 -6.26
C SER A 22 -46.29 -29.14 -5.54
N PRO A 23 -45.25 -28.31 -5.73
CA PRO A 23 -45.21 -26.97 -5.15
C PRO A 23 -45.97 -25.97 -6.02
N ASP A 24 -47.00 -25.31 -5.46
CA ASP A 24 -47.49 -24.03 -5.98
C ASP A 24 -48.25 -23.22 -4.90
N GLN A 25 -48.37 -21.90 -5.12
CA GLN A 25 -49.12 -20.90 -4.33
C GLN A 25 -48.65 -20.60 -2.90
N PHE A 26 -47.54 -19.86 -2.80
CA PHE A 26 -47.33 -18.92 -1.69
C PHE A 26 -48.28 -17.71 -1.80
N SER A 27 -49.48 -17.80 -1.21
CA SER A 27 -50.34 -16.64 -0.98
C SER A 27 -51.24 -16.84 0.25
N GLY A 28 -50.88 -16.22 1.38
CA GLY A 28 -51.46 -16.58 2.70
C GLY A 28 -51.53 -15.45 3.73
N VAL A 29 -51.70 -14.19 3.31
CA VAL A 29 -51.95 -13.06 4.23
C VAL A 29 -53.47 -12.79 4.30
N PRO A 30 -54.11 -12.83 5.48
CA PRO A 30 -55.54 -12.52 5.60
C PRO A 30 -55.80 -11.00 5.45
N PRO A 31 -56.93 -10.59 4.86
CA PRO A 31 -57.25 -9.17 4.69
C PRO A 31 -57.61 -8.50 6.02
N PRO A 32 -57.26 -7.21 6.22
CA PRO A 32 -57.69 -6.44 7.38
C PRO A 32 -59.20 -6.14 7.36
N PRO A 33 -59.84 -5.90 8.52
CA PRO A 33 -61.27 -5.63 8.57
C PRO A 33 -61.63 -4.27 7.94
N PRO A 34 -62.84 -4.13 7.36
CA PRO A 34 -63.27 -2.89 6.70
C PRO A 34 -63.64 -1.81 7.72
N THR A 35 -62.73 -0.86 7.94
CA THR A 35 -63.00 0.35 8.75
C THR A 35 -63.49 1.48 7.85
N THR A 36 -64.63 2.09 8.21
CA THR A 36 -65.30 3.10 7.39
C THR A 36 -64.50 4.39 7.25
N ILE A 37 -64.62 5.04 6.08
CA ILE A 37 -63.87 6.25 5.70
C ILE A 37 -64.12 7.41 6.67
N THR A 38 -63.05 8.13 7.02
CA THR A 38 -63.12 9.57 7.32
C THR A 38 -61.93 10.26 6.64
N THR A 39 -62.21 11.12 5.67
CA THR A 39 -61.21 11.73 4.78
C THR A 39 -60.53 12.94 5.42
N THR A 40 -59.29 12.76 5.93
CA THR A 40 -58.20 13.76 5.85
C THR A 40 -56.88 13.12 6.26
N ALA A 41 -56.12 12.59 5.30
CA ALA A 41 -54.71 12.27 5.46
C ALA A 41 -54.00 12.61 4.15
N THR A 42 -52.92 13.39 4.22
CA THR A 42 -52.12 13.77 3.04
C THR A 42 -51.45 12.55 2.44
N ALA A 43 -51.55 12.38 1.12
CA ALA A 43 -50.70 11.44 0.41
C ALA A 43 -49.24 11.89 0.58
N VAL A 44 -48.45 11.12 1.34
CA VAL A 44 -47.00 11.25 1.33
C VAL A 44 -46.52 10.52 0.09
N GLU A 45 -46.35 11.27 -0.99
CA GLU A 45 -45.64 10.79 -2.17
C GLU A 45 -44.24 10.32 -1.74
N ASN A 46 -43.78 9.16 -2.22
CA ASN A 46 -42.39 8.78 -2.07
C ASN A 46 -41.54 9.88 -2.71
N PRO A 47 -40.64 10.57 -1.97
CA PRO A 47 -39.93 11.72 -2.50
C PRO A 47 -39.08 11.28 -3.70
N HIS A 48 -39.35 11.89 -4.86
CA HIS A 48 -38.60 11.66 -6.08
C HIS A 48 -37.11 11.91 -5.79
N TRP A 49 -36.25 10.96 -6.14
CA TRP A 49 -34.81 11.14 -5.92
C TRP A 49 -34.30 12.33 -6.75
N SER A 50 -33.23 12.96 -6.29
CA SER A 50 -32.77 14.22 -6.88
C SER A 50 -31.26 14.39 -6.75
N PRO A 51 -30.66 15.28 -7.55
CA PRO A 51 -29.27 15.71 -7.40
C PRO A 51 -28.87 16.06 -5.95
N SER A 52 -29.76 16.69 -5.18
CA SER A 52 -29.49 17.06 -3.77
C SER A 52 -29.45 15.85 -2.81
N HIS A 53 -30.23 14.80 -3.07
CA HIS A 53 -30.12 13.54 -2.32
C HIS A 53 -28.76 12.87 -2.60
N SER A 54 -28.31 12.86 -3.86
CA SER A 54 -26.98 12.35 -4.23
C SER A 54 -25.83 13.20 -3.68
N SER A 55 -25.90 14.53 -3.75
CA SER A 55 -24.94 15.44 -3.12
C SER A 55 -24.79 15.16 -1.63
N SER A 56 -25.90 14.88 -0.94
CA SER A 56 -25.91 14.52 0.48
C SER A 56 -25.30 13.13 0.73
N LEU A 57 -25.72 12.13 -0.05
CA LEU A 57 -25.27 10.73 0.08
C LEU A 57 -23.76 10.58 -0.11
N TYR A 58 -23.22 11.23 -1.15
CA TYR A 58 -21.80 11.17 -1.48
C TYR A 58 -20.97 12.33 -0.90
N LYS A 59 -21.58 13.21 -0.07
CA LYS A 59 -20.97 14.40 0.56
C LYS A 59 -20.33 15.41 -0.41
N ILE A 60 -20.79 15.44 -1.67
CA ILE A 60 -20.18 16.24 -2.75
C ILE A 60 -20.12 17.73 -2.39
N ASP A 61 -21.16 18.26 -1.77
CA ASP A 61 -21.22 19.69 -1.37
C ASP A 61 -20.28 20.02 -0.19
N LEU A 62 -19.61 19.03 0.41
CA LEU A 62 -18.65 19.20 1.50
C LEU A 62 -17.20 19.15 1.02
N TRP A 63 -16.75 18.01 0.45
CA TRP A 63 -15.37 17.84 -0.07
C TRP A 63 -15.18 18.46 -1.46
N GLY A 64 -16.25 18.60 -2.24
CA GLY A 64 -16.19 19.14 -3.59
C GLY A 64 -16.19 20.67 -3.64
N ALA A 65 -16.71 21.32 -2.60
CA ALA A 65 -16.82 22.77 -2.55
C ALA A 65 -15.44 23.47 -2.53
N PRO A 66 -15.22 24.54 -3.30
CA PRO A 66 -16.19 25.23 -4.17
C PRO A 66 -16.22 24.76 -5.63
N TYR A 67 -15.43 23.74 -6.00
CA TYR A 67 -15.14 23.40 -7.40
C TYR A 67 -16.06 22.34 -8.02
N PHE A 68 -16.70 21.49 -7.22
CA PHE A 68 -17.52 20.38 -7.67
C PHE A 68 -18.90 20.40 -6.99
N SER A 69 -19.94 20.08 -7.75
CA SER A 69 -21.33 19.98 -7.30
C SER A 69 -22.15 19.17 -8.31
N VAL A 70 -23.37 18.72 -7.96
CA VAL A 70 -24.25 18.03 -8.91
C VAL A 70 -25.17 19.03 -9.62
N ASN A 71 -25.26 18.98 -10.95
CA ASN A 71 -26.18 19.82 -11.72
C ASN A 71 -27.61 19.24 -11.79
N SER A 72 -28.55 20.03 -12.30
CA SER A 72 -29.96 19.63 -12.46
C SER A 72 -30.20 18.46 -13.41
N SER A 73 -29.20 18.04 -14.18
CA SER A 73 -29.24 16.88 -15.08
C SER A 73 -28.63 15.61 -14.47
N GLY A 74 -28.32 15.60 -13.17
CA GLY A 74 -27.74 14.44 -12.50
C GLY A 74 -26.26 14.17 -12.84
N ASN A 75 -25.55 15.15 -13.39
CA ASN A 75 -24.11 15.05 -13.69
C ASN A 75 -23.28 15.86 -12.70
N ILE A 76 -22.01 15.46 -12.51
CA ILE A 76 -21.03 16.32 -11.84
C ILE A 76 -20.76 17.57 -12.70
N SER A 77 -20.83 18.72 -12.05
CA SER A 77 -20.56 20.05 -12.59
C SER A 77 -19.29 20.62 -11.96
N VAL A 78 -18.39 21.11 -12.80
CA VAL A 78 -17.15 21.78 -12.40
C VAL A 78 -17.34 23.29 -12.42
N LYS A 79 -16.90 23.96 -11.36
CA LYS A 79 -16.94 25.40 -11.15
C LYS A 79 -15.53 26.00 -11.29
N PRO A 80 -15.06 26.31 -12.52
CA PRO A 80 -13.66 26.66 -12.80
C PRO A 80 -13.12 27.83 -11.99
N PHE A 81 -13.97 28.80 -11.62
CA PHE A 81 -13.58 30.00 -10.87
C PHE A 81 -14.03 29.93 -9.39
N GLY A 82 -14.26 28.72 -8.87
CA GLY A 82 -14.74 28.51 -7.50
C GLY A 82 -16.07 29.25 -7.25
N PRO A 83 -16.23 29.97 -6.11
CA PRO A 83 -17.47 30.68 -5.79
C PRO A 83 -17.85 31.80 -6.77
N ALA A 84 -16.89 32.29 -7.57
CA ALA A 84 -17.12 33.33 -8.57
C ALA A 84 -17.64 32.80 -9.93
N THR A 85 -17.79 31.48 -10.08
CA THR A 85 -18.29 30.86 -11.31
C THR A 85 -19.75 31.24 -11.55
N LEU A 86 -20.04 31.85 -12.70
CA LEU A 86 -21.42 32.13 -13.12
C LEU A 86 -22.08 30.87 -13.71
N PRO A 87 -23.41 30.66 -13.62
CA PRO A 87 -24.05 29.40 -14.02
C PRO A 87 -23.84 28.95 -15.48
N HIS A 88 -23.48 29.85 -16.39
CA HIS A 88 -23.15 29.52 -17.80
C HIS A 88 -21.68 29.12 -18.01
N GLN A 89 -20.82 29.37 -17.02
CA GLN A 89 -19.40 29.00 -17.00
C GLN A 89 -19.15 27.63 -16.35
N GLU A 90 -20.19 27.00 -15.78
CA GLU A 90 -20.10 25.64 -15.24
C GLU A 90 -19.86 24.60 -16.34
N ILE A 91 -18.95 23.66 -16.08
CA ILE A 91 -18.53 22.62 -17.03
C ILE A 91 -19.12 21.28 -16.61
N ASP A 92 -20.02 20.73 -17.42
CA ASP A 92 -20.58 19.39 -17.23
C ASP A 92 -19.53 18.32 -17.55
N LEU A 93 -19.14 17.55 -16.52
CA LEU A 93 -18.04 16.59 -16.61
C LEU A 93 -18.37 15.40 -17.54
N LEU A 94 -19.64 14.98 -17.63
CA LEU A 94 -20.05 13.91 -18.54
C LEU A 94 -19.88 14.35 -20.01
N LYS A 95 -20.17 15.61 -20.33
CA LYS A 95 -19.92 16.16 -21.69
C LYS A 95 -18.43 16.20 -22.03
N VAL A 96 -17.57 16.50 -21.06
CA VAL A 96 -16.10 16.44 -21.22
C VAL A 96 -15.64 15.00 -21.50
N VAL A 97 -16.08 14.04 -20.68
CA VAL A 97 -15.69 12.61 -20.80
C VAL A 97 -16.16 12.00 -22.12
N LYS A 98 -17.38 12.32 -22.55
CA LYS A 98 -17.89 11.96 -23.89
C LYS A 98 -17.06 12.59 -25.00
N LYS A 99 -16.83 13.93 -24.96
CA LYS A 99 -16.00 14.61 -25.97
C LYS A 99 -14.58 14.03 -26.08
N ALA A 100 -14.00 13.57 -24.98
CA ALA A 100 -12.68 12.95 -24.94
C ALA A 100 -12.68 11.49 -25.46
N SER A 101 -13.61 10.66 -25.00
CA SER A 101 -13.57 9.20 -25.21
C SER A 101 -14.45 8.67 -26.35
N ASP A 102 -15.46 9.42 -26.79
CA ASP A 102 -16.33 9.00 -27.90
C ASP A 102 -15.51 8.93 -29.22
N PRO A 103 -15.86 8.02 -30.16
CA PRO A 103 -15.15 7.90 -31.43
C PRO A 103 -15.14 9.20 -32.25
N LYS A 104 -14.09 9.38 -33.06
CA LYS A 104 -13.97 10.54 -33.96
C LYS A 104 -15.11 10.63 -34.98
N SER A 105 -15.70 9.49 -35.37
CA SER A 105 -16.90 9.42 -36.21
C SER A 105 -18.17 9.97 -35.52
N ALA A 106 -18.23 9.94 -34.18
CA ALA A 106 -19.27 10.59 -33.38
C ALA A 106 -18.91 12.04 -32.99
N GLY A 107 -17.81 12.58 -33.52
CA GLY A 107 -17.30 13.92 -33.18
C GLY A 107 -16.52 14.00 -31.87
N GLY A 108 -16.23 12.87 -31.21
CA GLY A 108 -15.32 12.81 -30.07
C GLY A 108 -13.84 12.83 -30.48
N LEU A 109 -12.93 12.57 -29.53
CA LEU A 109 -11.48 12.52 -29.77
C LEU A 109 -10.92 11.09 -29.83
N GLY A 110 -11.65 10.09 -29.33
CA GLY A 110 -11.26 8.68 -29.34
C GLY A 110 -10.13 8.31 -28.37
N LEU A 111 -10.01 8.99 -27.22
CA LEU A 111 -9.11 8.58 -26.15
C LEU A 111 -9.62 7.31 -25.45
N GLN A 112 -8.72 6.39 -25.11
CA GLN A 112 -9.03 5.19 -24.33
C GLN A 112 -9.06 5.53 -22.83
N LEU A 113 -9.89 4.81 -22.06
CA LEU A 113 -9.93 4.93 -20.60
C LEU A 113 -8.85 4.03 -19.95
N PRO A 114 -8.40 4.31 -18.72
CA PRO A 114 -8.74 5.45 -17.87
C PRO A 114 -8.23 6.80 -18.40
N LEU A 115 -8.85 7.90 -17.94
CA LEU A 115 -8.65 9.26 -18.44
C LEU A 115 -8.55 10.27 -17.29
N ILE A 116 -7.46 11.01 -17.21
CA ILE A 116 -7.34 12.21 -16.37
C ILE A 116 -7.91 13.42 -17.11
N VAL A 117 -8.82 14.14 -16.44
CA VAL A 117 -9.31 15.47 -16.83
C VAL A 117 -8.58 16.52 -15.99
N ARG A 118 -7.70 17.32 -16.60
CA ARG A 118 -7.02 18.44 -15.94
C ARG A 118 -7.70 19.78 -16.25
N LEU A 119 -7.80 20.62 -15.23
CA LEU A 119 -8.60 21.85 -15.16
C LEU A 119 -7.72 23.06 -14.76
N PRO A 120 -7.00 23.71 -15.70
CA PRO A 120 -6.09 24.80 -15.38
C PRO A 120 -6.76 26.04 -14.78
N ASP A 121 -8.05 26.28 -15.05
CA ASP A 121 -8.78 27.39 -14.43
C ASP A 121 -8.98 27.16 -12.91
N VAL A 122 -9.23 25.90 -12.51
CA VAL A 122 -9.27 25.51 -11.09
C VAL A 122 -7.89 25.66 -10.46
N LEU A 123 -6.82 25.22 -11.14
CA LEU A 123 -5.43 25.39 -10.69
C LEU A 123 -5.07 26.87 -10.47
N LYS A 124 -5.44 27.74 -11.43
CA LYS A 124 -5.29 29.19 -11.35
C LYS A 124 -6.06 29.74 -10.15
N ASN A 125 -7.33 29.38 -9.99
CA ASN A 125 -8.18 29.86 -8.92
C ASN A 125 -7.71 29.41 -7.53
N ARG A 126 -7.15 28.19 -7.38
CA ARG A 126 -6.49 27.75 -6.14
C ARG A 126 -5.29 28.65 -5.79
N LEU A 127 -4.46 28.97 -6.78
CA LEU A 127 -3.25 29.79 -6.61
C LEU A 127 -3.60 31.24 -6.25
N GLU A 128 -4.56 31.83 -6.96
CA GLU A 128 -5.08 33.18 -6.70
C GLU A 128 -5.76 33.26 -5.32
N SER A 129 -6.56 32.26 -4.95
CA SER A 129 -7.24 32.23 -3.63
C SER A 129 -6.26 32.13 -2.46
N LEU A 130 -5.17 31.38 -2.61
CA LEU A 130 -4.11 31.30 -1.60
C LEU A 130 -3.39 32.65 -1.44
N GLN A 131 -3.07 33.31 -2.55
CA GLN A 131 -2.47 34.65 -2.54
C GLN A 131 -3.40 35.67 -1.87
N SER A 132 -4.68 35.70 -2.24
CA SER A 132 -5.65 36.64 -1.67
C SER A 132 -5.91 36.40 -0.17
N ALA A 133 -5.94 35.14 0.29
CA ALA A 133 -6.08 34.84 1.71
C ALA A 133 -4.91 35.39 2.55
N PHE A 134 -3.68 35.22 2.06
CA PHE A 134 -2.50 35.81 2.70
C PHE A 134 -2.44 37.33 2.61
N GLU A 135 -2.78 37.92 1.47
CA GLU A 135 -2.81 39.37 1.31
C GLU A 135 -3.89 40.03 2.21
N PHE A 136 -5.07 39.43 2.33
CA PHE A 136 -6.09 39.87 3.29
C PHE A 136 -5.60 39.74 4.75
N ALA A 137 -4.97 38.64 5.13
CA ALA A 137 -4.40 38.45 6.45
C ALA A 137 -3.30 39.48 6.77
N ILE A 138 -2.44 39.79 5.80
CA ILE A 138 -1.37 40.80 5.90
C ILE A 138 -1.94 42.21 6.08
N GLN A 139 -2.91 42.60 5.25
CA GLN A 139 -3.52 43.93 5.32
C GLN A 139 -4.35 44.10 6.61
N SER A 140 -5.21 43.14 6.94
CA SER A 140 -6.09 43.20 8.13
C SER A 140 -5.31 43.14 9.46
N GLN A 141 -4.14 42.51 9.50
CA GLN A 141 -3.27 42.46 10.66
C GLN A 141 -2.13 43.49 10.64
N GLY A 142 -2.07 44.40 9.66
CA GLY A 142 -1.05 45.45 9.59
C GLY A 142 0.39 44.92 9.51
N TYR A 143 0.61 43.83 8.76
CA TYR A 143 1.91 43.18 8.64
C TYR A 143 2.80 43.92 7.63
N GLU A 144 3.95 44.45 8.06
CA GLU A 144 4.85 45.32 7.28
C GLU A 144 5.61 44.66 6.10
N SER A 145 5.26 43.44 5.71
CA SER A 145 5.90 42.69 4.62
C SER A 145 4.86 41.88 3.84
N HIS A 146 5.28 41.06 2.87
CA HIS A 146 4.39 40.36 1.96
C HIS A 146 4.48 38.84 2.06
N TYR A 147 3.51 38.16 1.44
CA TYR A 147 3.53 36.72 1.19
C TYR A 147 4.04 36.44 -0.23
N GLN A 148 4.89 35.42 -0.36
CA GLN A 148 5.41 34.91 -1.62
C GLN A 148 5.44 33.38 -1.56
N GLY A 149 4.39 32.73 -2.07
CA GLY A 149 4.31 31.27 -2.11
C GLY A 149 5.26 30.63 -3.12
N VAL A 150 5.52 29.34 -2.91
CA VAL A 150 6.44 28.52 -3.71
C VAL A 150 5.78 27.18 -4.02
N TYR A 151 5.91 26.67 -5.24
CA TYR A 151 5.37 25.35 -5.59
C TYR A 151 6.44 24.26 -5.52
N PRO A 152 6.33 23.30 -4.58
CA PRO A 152 7.22 22.16 -4.52
C PRO A 152 6.89 21.18 -5.65
N VAL A 153 7.77 21.08 -6.67
CA VAL A 153 7.46 20.29 -7.88
C VAL A 153 7.28 18.80 -7.59
N LYS A 154 7.84 18.33 -6.47
CA LYS A 154 7.63 17.00 -5.87
C LYS A 154 6.16 16.58 -5.67
N CYS A 155 5.21 17.52 -5.70
CA CYS A 155 3.78 17.22 -5.63
C CYS A 155 3.15 16.81 -6.98
N ASN A 156 3.67 17.31 -8.11
CA ASN A 156 3.28 16.94 -9.48
C ASN A 156 4.28 17.61 -10.46
N GLN A 157 5.22 16.83 -11.01
CA GLN A 157 6.26 17.32 -11.91
C GLN A 157 5.79 17.49 -13.37
N ASP A 158 4.51 17.27 -13.69
CA ASP A 158 4.02 17.39 -15.06
C ASP A 158 4.30 18.78 -15.63
N ARG A 159 4.92 18.79 -16.82
CA ARG A 159 5.33 20.00 -17.51
C ARG A 159 4.25 21.08 -17.58
N PHE A 160 3.01 20.70 -17.90
CA PHE A 160 1.93 21.67 -18.09
C PHE A 160 1.39 22.18 -16.76
N VAL A 161 1.40 21.36 -15.70
CA VAL A 161 1.08 21.80 -14.34
C VAL A 161 2.11 22.83 -13.86
N VAL A 162 3.41 22.58 -14.06
CA VAL A 162 4.47 23.52 -13.66
C VAL A 162 4.52 24.77 -14.56
N GLU A 163 4.39 24.63 -15.89
CA GLU A 163 4.29 25.78 -16.82
C GLU A 163 3.05 26.64 -16.52
N ASP A 164 1.92 26.05 -16.13
CA ASP A 164 0.71 26.78 -15.69
C ASP A 164 0.93 27.49 -14.35
N ILE A 165 1.51 26.83 -13.33
CA ILE A 165 1.76 27.45 -12.01
C ILE A 165 2.71 28.65 -12.13
N VAL A 166 3.81 28.54 -12.88
CA VAL A 166 4.74 29.67 -13.10
C VAL A 166 4.04 30.80 -13.85
N LYS A 167 3.23 30.49 -14.87
CA LYS A 167 2.47 31.48 -15.65
C LYS A 167 1.42 32.21 -14.81
N PHE A 168 0.66 31.50 -13.99
CA PHE A 168 -0.40 32.08 -13.17
C PHE A 168 0.17 32.83 -11.96
N GLY A 169 1.25 32.33 -11.37
CA GLY A 169 1.91 32.93 -10.20
C GLY A 169 2.85 34.10 -10.49
N ALA A 170 3.18 34.36 -11.76
CA ALA A 170 4.12 35.42 -12.15
C ALA A 170 3.73 36.81 -11.61
N GLY A 171 2.43 37.13 -11.57
CA GLY A 171 1.92 38.42 -11.08
C GLY A 171 2.16 38.69 -9.58
N PHE A 172 2.46 37.66 -8.79
CA PHE A 172 2.71 37.73 -7.35
C PHE A 172 3.99 36.99 -6.94
N ARG A 173 4.98 36.95 -7.85
CA ARG A 173 6.34 36.38 -7.64
C ARG A 173 6.36 34.90 -7.22
N PHE A 174 5.34 34.11 -7.54
CA PHE A 174 5.26 32.73 -7.07
C PHE A 174 6.45 31.89 -7.55
N GLY A 175 7.13 31.21 -6.62
CA GLY A 175 8.37 30.48 -6.86
C GLY A 175 8.19 28.99 -7.15
N LEU A 176 9.30 28.28 -7.33
CA LEU A 176 9.37 26.81 -7.38
C LEU A 176 10.35 26.28 -6.33
N GLU A 177 10.04 25.12 -5.76
CA GLU A 177 10.95 24.34 -4.92
C GLU A 177 11.34 23.04 -5.62
N ALA A 178 12.60 22.64 -5.45
CA ALA A 178 13.18 21.40 -5.92
C ALA A 178 13.78 20.61 -4.74
N GLY A 179 13.51 19.31 -4.68
CA GLY A 179 14.10 18.39 -3.72
C GLY A 179 15.29 17.60 -4.27
N SER A 180 15.64 17.79 -5.55
CA SER A 180 16.60 16.94 -6.27
C SER A 180 17.21 17.63 -7.50
N LYS A 181 18.31 17.08 -8.03
CA LYS A 181 19.01 17.63 -9.22
C LYS A 181 18.13 17.71 -10.49
N PRO A 182 17.31 16.70 -10.85
CA PRO A 182 16.41 16.81 -12.01
C PRO A 182 15.32 17.87 -11.81
N GLU A 183 14.76 17.97 -10.59
CA GLU A 183 13.78 18.98 -10.24
C GLU A 183 14.36 20.40 -10.27
N LEU A 184 15.62 20.58 -9.89
CA LEU A 184 16.31 21.86 -10.01
C LEU A 184 16.47 22.28 -11.48
N LEU A 185 16.86 21.36 -12.37
CA LEU A 185 16.94 21.65 -13.82
C LEU A 185 15.56 22.01 -14.40
N LEU A 186 14.51 21.29 -14.00
CA LEU A 186 13.12 21.57 -14.39
C LEU A 186 12.69 22.97 -13.90
N ALA A 187 12.94 23.27 -12.63
CA ALA A 187 12.55 24.52 -12.00
C ALA A 187 13.30 25.74 -12.59
N MET A 188 14.62 25.61 -12.82
CA MET A 188 15.41 26.62 -13.54
C MET A 188 14.83 26.90 -14.93
N SER A 189 14.53 25.84 -15.70
CA SER A 189 13.98 25.94 -17.06
C SER A 189 12.60 26.62 -17.10
N CYS A 190 11.75 26.35 -16.09
CA CYS A 190 10.43 26.96 -15.99
C CYS A 190 10.49 28.42 -15.52
N LEU A 191 11.31 28.73 -14.50
CA LEU A 191 11.43 30.10 -13.96
C LEU A 191 12.06 31.10 -14.93
N CYS A 192 12.79 30.65 -15.95
CA CYS A 192 13.17 31.48 -17.11
C CYS A 192 11.97 32.10 -17.88
N LYS A 193 10.73 31.68 -17.58
CA LYS A 193 9.47 32.24 -18.11
C LYS A 193 8.59 32.89 -17.02
N GLY A 194 9.06 32.92 -15.78
CA GLY A 194 8.35 33.43 -14.61
C GLY A 194 8.69 34.88 -14.27
N SER A 195 8.43 35.28 -13.02
CA SER A 195 8.95 36.54 -12.49
C SER A 195 10.43 36.41 -12.13
N THR A 196 11.23 37.43 -12.39
CA THR A 196 12.65 37.50 -12.00
C THR A 196 12.86 37.57 -10.48
N GLU A 197 11.80 37.91 -9.72
CA GLU A 197 11.80 37.96 -8.25
C GLU A 197 11.36 36.62 -7.63
N ALA A 198 10.90 35.66 -8.45
CA ALA A 198 10.38 34.38 -7.99
C ALA A 198 11.48 33.51 -7.36
N LEU A 199 11.23 33.06 -6.12
CA LEU A 199 12.15 32.20 -5.38
C LEU A 199 12.36 30.85 -6.09
N LEU A 200 13.60 30.37 -6.05
CA LEU A 200 13.97 29.00 -6.39
C LEU A 200 14.57 28.33 -5.15
N VAL A 201 13.77 27.58 -4.42
CA VAL A 201 14.17 26.95 -3.14
C VAL A 201 14.78 25.58 -3.42
N CYS A 202 15.99 25.33 -2.90
CA CYS A 202 16.72 24.08 -3.09
C CYS A 202 16.80 23.29 -1.78
N ASN A 203 15.92 22.30 -1.62
CA ASN A 203 15.88 21.35 -0.50
C ASN A 203 16.41 19.95 -0.93
N GLY A 204 16.33 18.98 -0.03
CA GLY A 204 16.80 17.61 -0.26
C GLY A 204 18.30 17.44 -0.02
N PHE A 205 18.82 16.24 -0.26
CA PHE A 205 20.24 15.95 -0.07
C PHE A 205 21.08 16.55 -1.21
N LYS A 206 22.06 17.40 -0.88
CA LYS A 206 22.83 18.18 -1.86
C LYS A 206 24.29 17.75 -1.93
N ASP A 207 24.69 17.24 -3.10
CA ASP A 207 26.06 16.91 -3.42
C ASP A 207 26.81 18.08 -4.10
N VAL A 208 28.06 17.82 -4.51
CA VAL A 208 28.93 18.78 -5.21
C VAL A 208 28.26 19.32 -6.48
N GLU A 209 27.57 18.46 -7.24
CA GLU A 209 26.89 18.82 -8.48
C GLU A 209 25.64 19.68 -8.21
N TYR A 210 24.80 19.31 -7.24
CA TYR A 210 23.60 20.08 -6.87
C TYR A 210 24.01 21.51 -6.44
N ILE A 211 24.92 21.66 -5.49
CA ILE A 211 25.34 23.00 -5.02
C ILE A 211 26.02 23.80 -6.13
N SER A 212 26.80 23.16 -7.01
CA SER A 212 27.36 23.82 -8.19
C SER A 212 26.26 24.33 -9.14
N LEU A 213 25.23 23.52 -9.40
CA LEU A 213 24.10 23.89 -10.25
C LEU A 213 23.25 25.02 -9.64
N ALA A 214 23.02 25.02 -8.32
CA ALA A 214 22.32 26.09 -7.62
C ALA A 214 23.12 27.42 -7.63
N LEU A 215 24.45 27.35 -7.55
CA LEU A 215 25.33 28.52 -7.74
C LEU A 215 25.35 28.99 -9.22
N VAL A 216 25.20 28.09 -10.19
CA VAL A 216 24.97 28.46 -11.59
C VAL A 216 23.60 29.13 -11.77
N ALA A 217 22.53 28.65 -11.11
CA ALA A 217 21.22 29.29 -11.12
C ALA A 217 21.27 30.74 -10.60
N ARG A 218 21.97 30.99 -9.47
CA ARG A 218 22.29 32.35 -9.00
C ARG A 218 23.01 33.19 -10.07
N LYS A 219 23.98 32.60 -10.79
CA LYS A 219 24.77 33.27 -11.84
C LYS A 219 23.94 33.55 -13.11
N LEU A 220 22.86 32.82 -13.33
CA LEU A 220 21.82 33.06 -14.34
C LEU A 220 20.72 34.02 -13.86
N ALA A 221 20.97 34.75 -12.76
CA ALA A 221 20.06 35.72 -12.14
C ALA A 221 18.72 35.16 -11.60
N LEU A 222 18.63 33.84 -11.38
CA LEU A 222 17.50 33.25 -10.64
C LEU A 222 17.64 33.53 -9.13
N ASN A 223 16.51 33.74 -8.44
CA ASN A 223 16.48 34.05 -7.00
C ASN A 223 16.61 32.76 -6.15
N THR A 224 17.76 32.10 -6.29
CA THR A 224 17.99 30.74 -5.77
C THR A 224 18.50 30.71 -4.34
N VAL A 225 17.79 30.00 -3.46
CA VAL A 225 18.16 29.80 -2.05
C VAL A 225 18.60 28.35 -1.82
N ILE A 226 19.83 28.16 -1.33
CA ILE A 226 20.35 26.85 -0.96
C ILE A 226 20.00 26.60 0.51
N VAL A 227 19.02 25.73 0.78
CA VAL A 227 18.58 25.43 2.16
C VAL A 227 19.45 24.32 2.75
N LEU A 228 20.19 24.65 3.81
CA LEU A 228 21.02 23.67 4.52
C LEU A 228 20.12 22.75 5.36
N GLU A 229 20.20 21.45 5.07
CA GLU A 229 19.48 20.37 5.76
C GLU A 229 20.41 19.50 6.62
N GLN A 230 21.73 19.56 6.37
CA GLN A 230 22.80 18.91 7.13
C GLN A 230 23.89 19.94 7.50
N GLU A 231 24.68 19.71 8.56
CA GLU A 231 25.66 20.71 9.04
C GLU A 231 26.90 20.80 8.12
N GLU A 232 27.12 19.74 7.35
CA GLU A 232 28.26 19.48 6.48
C GLU A 232 28.10 20.22 5.13
N GLU A 233 26.86 20.41 4.67
CA GLU A 233 26.54 21.14 3.43
C GLU A 233 27.08 22.58 3.43
N VAL A 234 27.23 23.22 4.61
CA VAL A 234 27.71 24.60 4.70
C VAL A 234 29.15 24.75 4.22
N ASP A 235 30.01 23.78 4.50
CA ASP A 235 31.42 23.83 4.12
C ASP A 235 31.54 23.70 2.59
N LEU A 236 30.74 22.81 2.01
CA LEU A 236 30.63 22.60 0.57
C LEU A 236 30.07 23.82 -0.18
N VAL A 237 29.05 24.50 0.38
CA VAL A 237 28.51 25.77 -0.15
C VAL A 237 29.57 26.88 -0.09
N ILE A 238 30.29 27.01 1.02
CA ILE A 238 31.37 28.00 1.19
C ILE A 238 32.48 27.77 0.16
N ASP A 239 32.90 26.53 -0.03
CA ASP A 239 33.99 26.16 -0.93
C ASP A 239 33.63 26.32 -2.41
N LEU A 240 32.43 25.87 -2.83
CA LEU A 240 31.96 26.02 -4.20
C LEU A 240 31.63 27.49 -4.54
N SER A 241 31.12 28.27 -3.58
CA SER A 241 30.96 29.72 -3.70
C SER A 241 32.26 30.41 -4.08
N LYS A 242 33.35 30.09 -3.36
CA LYS A 242 34.70 30.62 -3.62
C LYS A 242 35.24 30.14 -4.98
N LYS A 243 35.09 28.85 -5.31
CA LYS A 243 35.58 28.26 -6.57
C LYS A 243 34.88 28.82 -7.81
N LEU A 244 33.59 29.13 -7.73
CA LEU A 244 32.77 29.65 -8.85
C LEU A 244 32.68 31.18 -8.89
N SER A 245 33.21 31.87 -7.87
CA SER A 245 33.09 33.32 -7.64
C SER A 245 31.63 33.80 -7.62
N VAL A 246 30.75 33.06 -6.93
CA VAL A 246 29.32 33.38 -6.76
C VAL A 246 29.01 33.49 -5.27
N ARG A 247 28.45 34.63 -4.82
CA ARG A 247 27.94 34.77 -3.44
C ARG A 247 26.58 34.07 -3.34
N PRO A 248 26.41 33.06 -2.46
CA PRO A 248 25.17 32.30 -2.34
C PRO A 248 24.11 33.11 -1.61
N VAL A 249 22.86 32.68 -1.76
CA VAL A 249 21.82 32.91 -0.75
C VAL A 249 21.60 31.57 -0.05
N ILE A 250 21.65 31.58 1.28
CA ILE A 250 21.64 30.40 2.14
C ILE A 250 20.39 30.46 3.01
N GLY A 251 19.66 29.34 3.04
CA GLY A 251 18.65 29.05 4.03
C GLY A 251 19.15 28.02 5.05
N VAL A 252 18.48 27.91 6.18
CA VAL A 252 18.64 26.76 7.11
C VAL A 252 17.29 26.12 7.38
N ARG A 253 17.21 24.78 7.26
CA ARG A 253 16.03 24.02 7.69
C ARG A 253 16.13 23.73 9.18
N ALA A 254 15.25 24.32 9.99
CA ALA A 254 15.23 24.08 11.43
C ALA A 254 14.42 22.83 11.81
N LYS A 255 14.94 22.07 12.77
CA LYS A 255 14.18 21.04 13.50
C LYS A 255 13.44 21.67 14.67
N LEU A 256 12.11 21.62 14.60
CA LEU A 256 11.21 22.10 15.65
C LEU A 256 11.06 21.09 16.79
N ARG A 257 10.55 21.55 17.93
CA ARG A 257 10.11 20.76 19.09
C ARG A 257 8.62 20.43 19.00
N THR A 258 7.81 21.29 18.38
CA THR A 258 6.42 21.00 18.01
C THR A 258 6.34 19.68 17.22
N LYS A 259 5.38 18.82 17.59
CA LYS A 259 5.15 17.52 16.95
C LYS A 259 3.76 17.45 16.35
N HIS A 260 3.69 17.01 15.09
CA HIS A 260 2.46 16.56 14.47
C HIS A 260 2.20 15.09 14.82
N SER A 261 0.93 14.73 15.00
CA SER A 261 0.45 13.38 15.30
C SER A 261 -0.51 12.92 14.21
N GLY A 262 -0.51 11.62 13.90
CA GLY A 262 -1.24 11.05 12.76
C GLY A 262 -0.27 10.43 11.75
N HIS A 263 -0.79 9.91 10.64
CA HIS A 263 0.00 9.20 9.63
C HIS A 263 1.20 10.02 9.08
N PHE A 264 1.04 11.33 8.92
CA PHE A 264 2.09 12.22 8.40
C PHE A 264 3.10 12.73 9.47
N GLY A 265 2.83 12.50 10.76
CA GLY A 265 3.60 13.04 11.89
C GLY A 265 4.98 12.40 12.11
N SER A 266 5.26 11.27 11.46
CA SER A 266 6.57 10.57 11.51
C SER A 266 7.72 11.41 10.93
N THR A 267 7.41 12.38 10.07
CA THR A 267 8.37 13.29 9.44
C THR A 267 8.84 14.43 10.35
N SER A 268 8.19 14.62 11.51
CA SER A 268 8.20 15.87 12.28
C SER A 268 9.06 15.84 13.55
N GLY A 269 9.44 17.04 14.03
CA GLY A 269 10.17 17.23 15.28
C GLY A 269 11.67 16.90 15.22
N GLU A 270 12.35 16.87 16.37
CA GLU A 270 13.81 16.65 16.48
C GLU A 270 14.30 15.34 15.78
N LYS A 271 13.45 14.31 15.69
CA LYS A 271 13.74 13.04 15.03
C LYS A 271 13.51 13.03 13.51
N GLY A 272 13.00 14.10 12.91
CA GLY A 272 12.76 14.19 11.46
C GLY A 272 14.02 13.93 10.63
N LYS A 273 13.85 13.38 9.41
CA LYS A 273 14.95 12.96 8.52
C LYS A 273 15.91 14.09 8.13
N PHE A 274 15.39 15.30 7.98
CA PHE A 274 16.13 16.47 7.48
C PHE A 274 16.11 17.61 8.50
N GLY A 275 17.10 18.51 8.40
CA GLY A 275 17.16 19.74 9.17
C GLY A 275 18.10 19.71 10.37
N LEU A 276 18.43 20.91 10.82
CA LEU A 276 19.41 21.21 11.84
C LEU A 276 18.75 21.42 13.21
N THR A 277 19.32 20.80 14.24
CA THR A 277 19.03 21.16 15.64
C THR A 277 19.58 22.56 15.95
N THR A 278 19.07 23.23 16.98
CA THR A 278 19.53 24.57 17.39
C THR A 278 21.06 24.63 17.60
N THR A 279 21.66 23.55 18.11
CA THR A 279 23.12 23.42 18.26
C THR A 279 23.87 23.46 16.93
N GLN A 280 23.36 22.77 15.91
CA GLN A 280 23.94 22.76 14.56
C GLN A 280 23.74 24.11 13.86
N ILE A 281 22.57 24.74 14.01
CA ILE A 281 22.30 26.10 13.52
C ILE A 281 23.33 27.10 14.08
N LEU A 282 23.61 27.05 15.39
CA LEU A 282 24.62 27.91 16.01
C LEU A 282 26.05 27.66 15.49
N ARG A 283 26.38 26.42 15.10
CA ARG A 283 27.66 26.11 14.45
C ARG A 283 27.72 26.63 13.01
N VAL A 284 26.65 26.47 12.23
CA VAL A 284 26.52 27.04 10.87
C VAL A 284 26.67 28.56 10.90
N VAL A 285 25.97 29.26 11.81
CA VAL A 285 26.12 30.71 12.03
C VAL A 285 27.59 31.07 12.32
N LYS A 286 28.26 30.32 13.19
CA LYS A 286 29.68 30.56 13.53
C LYS A 286 30.61 30.32 12.33
N LYS A 287 30.43 29.23 11.55
CA LYS A 287 31.21 28.94 10.34
C LYS A 287 31.04 30.03 9.28
N LEU A 288 29.82 30.51 9.06
CA LEU A 288 29.50 31.60 8.13
C LEU A 288 30.09 32.93 8.60
N GLN A 289 30.02 33.24 9.90
CA GLN A 289 30.66 34.42 10.49
C GLN A 289 32.18 34.39 10.32
N GLN A 290 32.82 33.25 10.63
CA GLN A 290 34.26 33.04 10.45
C GLN A 290 34.70 33.12 8.97
N SER A 291 33.79 32.84 8.03
CA SER A 291 34.04 32.92 6.58
C SER A 291 33.70 34.28 5.95
N GLY A 292 33.16 35.24 6.71
CA GLY A 292 32.69 36.52 6.15
C GLY A 292 31.47 36.37 5.23
N MET A 293 30.55 35.47 5.58
CA MET A 293 29.38 35.07 4.78
C MET A 293 28.09 34.96 5.62
N LEU A 294 28.03 35.61 6.79
CA LEU A 294 26.84 35.59 7.66
C LEU A 294 25.66 36.38 7.06
N ASP A 295 25.95 37.36 6.21
CA ASP A 295 25.00 38.09 5.36
C ASP A 295 24.38 37.22 4.25
N CYS A 296 25.00 36.08 3.92
CA CYS A 296 24.43 35.12 2.99
C CYS A 296 23.30 34.29 3.61
N LEU A 297 23.18 34.25 4.95
CA LEU A 297 22.11 33.54 5.65
C LEU A 297 20.86 34.44 5.72
N GLN A 298 19.88 34.14 4.87
CA GLN A 298 18.73 35.02 4.60
C GLN A 298 17.36 34.35 4.79
N LEU A 299 17.31 33.02 4.83
CA LEU A 299 16.04 32.27 4.90
C LEU A 299 16.03 31.26 6.07
N LEU A 300 14.94 31.22 6.83
CA LEU A 300 14.64 30.13 7.77
C LEU A 300 13.52 29.27 7.18
N HIS A 301 13.83 28.02 6.85
CA HIS A 301 12.84 27.02 6.44
C HIS A 301 12.50 26.12 7.63
N PHE A 302 11.26 25.64 7.70
CA PHE A 302 10.88 24.52 8.56
C PHE A 302 9.71 23.76 7.94
N HIS A 303 9.41 22.58 8.46
CA HIS A 303 8.26 21.80 8.02
C HIS A 303 7.63 21.08 9.22
N ILE A 304 6.35 21.35 9.49
CA ILE A 304 5.57 20.71 10.56
C ILE A 304 5.07 19.31 10.14
N GLY A 305 4.97 19.06 8.83
CA GLY A 305 4.47 17.82 8.22
C GLY A 305 3.50 18.11 7.07
N SER A 306 3.11 17.09 6.30
CA SER A 306 1.96 17.17 5.39
C SER A 306 0.65 17.19 6.19
N GLN A 307 -0.43 17.73 5.60
CA GLN A 307 -1.80 17.60 6.11
C GLN A 307 -1.97 18.02 7.59
N ILE A 308 -1.51 19.23 7.95
CA ILE A 308 -1.63 19.77 9.31
C ILE A 308 -3.12 19.95 9.65
N PRO A 309 -3.69 19.29 10.68
CA PRO A 309 -5.14 19.21 10.87
C PRO A 309 -5.79 20.43 11.54
N THR A 310 -5.03 21.27 12.24
CA THR A 310 -5.56 22.44 13.00
C THR A 310 -4.66 23.67 12.91
N THR A 311 -5.26 24.86 12.98
CA THR A 311 -4.55 26.15 13.08
C THR A 311 -3.79 26.30 14.39
N THR A 312 -4.22 25.65 15.48
CA THR A 312 -3.49 25.65 16.77
C THR A 312 -2.11 25.01 16.64
N LEU A 313 -2.02 23.84 16.00
CA LEU A 313 -0.74 23.14 15.78
C LEU A 313 0.17 23.92 14.80
N LEU A 314 -0.43 24.54 13.78
CA LEU A 314 0.26 25.44 12.86
C LEU A 314 0.88 26.64 13.59
N ALA A 315 0.08 27.35 14.40
CA ALA A 315 0.52 28.54 15.13
C ALA A 315 1.60 28.25 16.17
N ASP A 316 1.58 27.07 16.80
CA ASP A 316 2.65 26.62 17.72
C ASP A 316 3.99 26.46 16.99
N GLY A 317 4.02 25.68 15.90
CA GLY A 317 5.24 25.45 15.13
C GLY A 317 5.77 26.69 14.41
N VAL A 318 4.88 27.52 13.85
CA VAL A 318 5.23 28.83 13.26
C VAL A 318 5.76 29.77 14.36
N GLY A 319 5.17 29.75 15.55
CA GLY A 319 5.60 30.54 16.70
C GLY A 319 6.98 30.15 17.25
N GLU A 320 7.32 28.85 17.26
CA GLU A 320 8.67 28.36 17.57
C GLU A 320 9.67 28.83 16.51
N ALA A 321 9.38 28.61 15.23
CA ALA A 321 10.24 29.04 14.13
C ALA A 321 10.49 30.55 14.12
N ALA A 322 9.46 31.36 14.41
CA ALA A 322 9.61 32.80 14.50
C ALA A 322 10.54 33.25 15.67
N GLN A 323 10.66 32.47 16.77
CA GLN A 323 11.71 32.74 17.76
C GLN A 323 13.10 32.50 17.17
N ILE A 324 13.28 31.37 16.47
CA ILE A 324 14.56 31.00 15.85
C ILE A 324 14.97 32.08 14.82
N TYR A 325 14.03 32.56 14.01
CA TYR A 325 14.24 33.67 13.07
C TYR A 325 14.76 34.93 13.78
N CYS A 326 14.08 35.37 14.84
CA CYS A 326 14.47 36.57 15.57
C CYS A 326 15.81 36.42 16.29
N GLU A 327 16.16 35.21 16.77
CA GLU A 327 17.48 34.94 17.36
C GLU A 327 18.59 34.91 16.30
N LEU A 328 18.33 34.46 15.06
CA LEU A 328 19.27 34.56 13.95
C LEU A 328 19.56 36.02 13.57
N VAL A 329 18.53 36.87 13.50
CA VAL A 329 18.69 38.33 13.34
C VAL A 329 19.53 38.91 14.48
N ARG A 330 19.25 38.54 15.74
CA ARG A 330 20.03 38.98 16.92
C ARG A 330 21.50 38.48 16.92
N LEU A 331 21.80 37.41 16.18
CA LEU A 331 23.16 36.91 15.97
C LEU A 331 23.88 37.59 14.79
N GLY A 332 23.19 38.45 14.03
CA GLY A 332 23.76 39.22 12.91
C GLY A 332 23.58 38.59 11.53
N ALA A 333 22.71 37.59 11.38
CA ALA A 333 22.31 37.08 10.07
C ALA A 333 21.36 38.07 9.37
N SER A 334 21.53 38.25 8.06
CA SER A 334 20.69 39.13 7.23
C SER A 334 19.39 38.45 6.82
N MET A 335 18.61 38.00 7.80
CA MET A 335 17.36 37.27 7.57
C MET A 335 16.32 38.17 6.87
N GLU A 336 15.70 37.63 5.82
CA GLU A 336 14.64 38.29 5.03
C GLU A 336 13.37 37.44 4.90
N VAL A 337 13.50 36.11 4.88
CA VAL A 337 12.38 35.18 4.60
C VAL A 337 12.18 34.18 5.74
N ILE A 338 10.92 33.96 6.12
CA ILE A 338 10.50 32.79 6.89
C ILE A 338 9.65 31.90 5.99
N ASP A 339 10.13 30.69 5.74
CA ASP A 339 9.46 29.69 4.94
C ASP A 339 8.88 28.60 5.85
N ILE A 340 7.55 28.51 5.83
CA ILE A 340 6.80 27.56 6.67
C ILE A 340 6.71 26.16 6.04
N GLY A 341 7.26 26.01 4.82
CA GLY A 341 7.23 24.77 4.05
C GLY A 341 5.81 24.37 3.66
N GLY A 342 5.62 23.08 3.40
CA GLY A 342 4.31 22.50 3.13
C GLY A 342 3.49 22.28 4.40
N GLY A 343 2.29 21.72 4.24
CA GLY A 343 1.44 21.28 5.36
C GLY A 343 0.05 21.90 5.41
N LEU A 344 -0.23 22.90 4.57
CA LEU A 344 -1.61 23.28 4.24
C LEU A 344 -2.36 22.05 3.73
N GLY A 345 -3.32 21.56 4.52
CA GLY A 345 -4.05 20.33 4.23
C GLY A 345 -5.30 20.53 3.37
N ILE A 346 -6.01 19.44 3.12
CA ILE A 346 -7.25 19.38 2.33
C ILE A 346 -8.31 18.61 3.12
N ASP A 347 -9.57 19.01 2.99
CA ASP A 347 -10.71 18.24 3.48
C ASP A 347 -11.12 17.17 2.46
N TYR A 348 -10.48 15.99 2.50
CA TYR A 348 -10.77 14.89 1.58
C TYR A 348 -12.10 14.18 1.91
N ASP A 349 -12.59 14.25 3.16
CA ASP A 349 -13.80 13.53 3.59
C ASP A 349 -15.05 14.41 3.80
N GLY A 350 -14.88 15.73 3.73
CA GLY A 350 -15.92 16.74 3.91
C GLY A 350 -16.27 17.00 5.38
N SER A 351 -15.51 16.47 6.34
CA SER A 351 -15.86 16.54 7.76
C SER A 351 -15.42 17.83 8.45
N LYS A 352 -14.55 18.64 7.82
CA LYS A 352 -13.96 19.87 8.40
C LYS A 352 -13.42 19.67 9.82
N SER A 353 -12.81 18.50 10.05
CA SER A 353 -12.46 17.96 11.37
C SER A 353 -10.96 17.77 11.53
N GLY A 354 -10.39 18.45 12.52
CA GLY A 354 -9.00 18.24 12.95
C GLY A 354 -8.77 16.95 13.74
N LYS A 355 -9.73 16.02 13.73
CA LYS A 355 -9.65 14.65 14.29
C LYS A 355 -9.62 13.56 13.21
N SER A 356 -9.77 13.93 11.93
CA SER A 356 -9.62 13.02 10.80
C SER A 356 -8.23 13.24 10.18
N ASP A 357 -7.45 12.16 10.02
CA ASP A 357 -6.10 12.23 9.41
C ASP A 357 -6.14 12.65 7.92
N ILE A 358 -7.33 12.64 7.29
CA ILE A 358 -7.55 13.04 5.89
C ILE A 358 -8.38 14.33 5.75
N SER A 359 -8.51 15.13 6.83
CA SER A 359 -9.25 16.40 6.80
C SER A 359 -8.53 17.52 7.56
N VAL A 360 -9.07 18.75 7.51
CA VAL A 360 -8.57 19.93 8.23
C VAL A 360 -9.72 20.68 8.91
N SER A 361 -9.46 21.31 10.06
CA SER A 361 -10.46 22.10 10.79
C SER A 361 -10.53 23.58 10.39
N TYR A 362 -10.09 23.96 9.19
CA TYR A 362 -9.88 25.36 8.82
C TYR A 362 -9.96 25.62 7.30
N GLY A 363 -10.28 26.86 6.92
CA GLY A 363 -10.20 27.40 5.56
C GLY A 363 -8.87 28.12 5.26
N LEU A 364 -8.71 28.57 4.00
CA LEU A 364 -7.50 29.28 3.55
C LEU A 364 -7.24 30.58 4.33
N GLU A 365 -8.30 31.34 4.60
CA GLU A 365 -8.23 32.60 5.36
C GLU A 365 -7.77 32.38 6.80
N GLU A 366 -8.28 31.33 7.46
CA GLU A 366 -7.92 30.97 8.84
C GLU A 366 -6.47 30.46 8.94
N TYR A 367 -6.04 29.67 7.95
CA TYR A 367 -4.63 29.26 7.81
C TYR A 367 -3.71 30.47 7.67
N ALA A 368 -4.00 31.35 6.70
CA ALA A 368 -3.21 32.54 6.44
C ALA A 368 -3.17 33.49 7.65
N ALA A 369 -4.33 33.72 8.29
CA ALA A 369 -4.45 34.56 9.47
C ALA A 369 -3.64 34.01 10.66
N ALA A 370 -3.67 32.69 10.90
CA ALA A 370 -2.89 32.05 11.95
C ALA A 370 -1.37 32.16 11.73
N VAL A 371 -0.90 31.98 10.48
CA VAL A 371 0.52 32.15 10.12
C VAL A 371 0.97 33.59 10.32
N VAL A 372 0.26 34.56 9.74
CA VAL A 372 0.59 35.99 9.85
C VAL A 372 0.60 36.43 11.31
N GLN A 373 -0.40 36.01 12.11
CA GLN A 373 -0.50 36.35 13.52
C GLN A 373 0.67 35.78 14.34
N ALA A 374 1.03 34.51 14.11
CA ALA A 374 2.10 33.84 14.84
C ALA A 374 3.48 34.45 14.54
N VAL A 375 3.78 34.76 13.27
CA VAL A 375 5.04 35.45 12.91
C VAL A 375 5.05 36.87 13.47
N ARG A 376 3.98 37.64 13.22
CA ARG A 376 3.84 39.03 13.68
C ARG A 376 4.08 39.16 15.18
N PHE A 377 3.37 38.38 15.99
CA PHE A 377 3.42 38.48 17.45
C PHE A 377 4.84 38.32 18.01
N VAL A 378 5.67 37.51 17.36
CA VAL A 378 7.06 37.29 17.77
C VAL A 378 7.96 38.43 17.30
N CYS A 379 7.81 38.87 16.05
CA CYS A 379 8.58 39.97 15.47
C CYS A 379 8.32 41.30 16.19
N ASP A 380 7.05 41.69 16.40
CA ASP A 380 6.62 42.87 17.18
C ASP A 380 7.30 42.87 18.56
N ARG A 381 7.19 41.75 19.29
CA ARG A 381 7.72 41.60 20.66
C ARG A 381 9.26 41.60 20.73
N LYS A 382 9.95 41.29 19.63
CA LYS A 382 11.42 41.29 19.51
C LYS A 382 11.97 42.57 18.88
N SER A 383 11.11 43.49 18.42
CA SER A 383 11.47 44.65 17.59
C SER A 383 12.27 44.26 16.34
N VAL A 384 11.89 43.14 15.71
CA VAL A 384 12.51 42.61 14.48
C VAL A 384 11.58 42.90 13.30
N LYS A 385 12.12 43.42 12.19
CA LYS A 385 11.33 43.66 10.96
C LYS A 385 10.66 42.37 10.49
N HIS A 386 9.40 42.48 10.08
CA HIS A 386 8.61 41.37 9.53
C HIS A 386 9.28 40.74 8.30
N PRO A 387 9.53 39.41 8.28
CA PRO A 387 10.01 38.69 7.10
C PRO A 387 8.98 38.65 5.97
N VAL A 388 9.44 38.35 4.76
CA VAL A 388 8.57 37.75 3.72
C VAL A 388 8.12 36.37 4.22
N ILE A 389 6.82 36.09 4.14
CA ILE A 389 6.27 34.78 4.47
C ILE A 389 6.25 33.92 3.20
N CYS A 390 6.91 32.77 3.22
CA CYS A 390 6.91 31.77 2.17
C CYS A 390 6.16 30.51 2.63
N SER A 391 5.53 29.79 1.70
CA SER A 391 4.96 28.46 1.95
C SER A 391 5.03 27.56 0.71
N GLU A 392 5.37 26.29 0.91
CA GLU A 392 5.43 25.24 -0.11
C GLU A 392 4.10 24.47 -0.21
N SER A 393 3.00 25.16 -0.47
CA SER A 393 1.63 24.62 -0.29
C SER A 393 1.15 23.66 -1.41
N GLY A 394 2.04 22.82 -1.96
CA GLY A 394 1.86 22.05 -3.19
C GLY A 394 0.60 21.19 -3.26
N ARG A 395 0.40 20.24 -2.32
CA ARG A 395 -0.80 19.36 -2.26
C ARG A 395 -2.09 20.18 -2.38
N ALA A 396 -2.23 21.23 -1.56
CA ALA A 396 -3.38 22.11 -1.54
C ALA A 396 -3.61 22.92 -2.84
N ILE A 397 -2.57 23.18 -3.63
CA ILE A 397 -2.68 23.86 -4.92
C ILE A 397 -3.18 22.89 -6.00
N VAL A 398 -2.54 21.71 -6.15
CA VAL A 398 -2.80 20.84 -7.31
C VAL A 398 -3.88 19.77 -7.12
N SER A 399 -4.21 19.32 -5.91
CA SER A 399 -5.18 18.21 -5.74
C SER A 399 -6.53 18.41 -6.45
N HIS A 400 -7.09 19.62 -6.41
CA HIS A 400 -8.41 19.91 -6.99
C HIS A 400 -8.41 20.02 -8.52
N HIS A 401 -7.26 20.18 -9.17
CA HIS A 401 -7.21 20.49 -10.61
C HIS A 401 -7.31 19.26 -11.52
N SER A 402 -7.29 18.05 -10.97
CA SER A 402 -7.22 16.78 -11.69
C SER A 402 -8.32 15.83 -11.21
N ILE A 403 -9.01 15.19 -12.16
CA ILE A 403 -10.04 14.18 -11.89
C ILE A 403 -9.69 12.94 -12.72
N LEU A 404 -9.55 11.79 -12.07
CA LEU A 404 -9.32 10.51 -12.73
C LEU A 404 -10.66 9.84 -13.04
N ILE A 405 -10.92 9.58 -14.31
CA ILE A 405 -12.17 9.00 -14.82
C ILE A 405 -11.91 7.57 -15.30
N PHE A 406 -12.76 6.65 -14.85
CA PHE A 406 -12.77 5.24 -15.27
C PHE A 406 -14.22 4.75 -15.43
N GLU A 407 -14.39 3.62 -16.10
CA GLU A 407 -15.72 2.99 -16.27
C GLU A 407 -15.80 1.68 -15.48
N ALA A 408 -17.00 1.33 -15.01
CA ALA A 408 -17.29 -0.04 -14.60
C ALA A 408 -17.63 -0.87 -15.83
N VAL A 409 -16.87 -1.93 -16.08
CA VAL A 409 -17.04 -2.83 -17.23
C VAL A 409 -17.99 -3.98 -16.94
N SER A 410 -18.10 -4.39 -15.67
CA SER A 410 -19.11 -5.34 -15.20
C SER A 410 -19.44 -5.10 -13.73
N GLY A 411 -20.68 -5.41 -13.35
CA GLY A 411 -21.16 -5.44 -11.98
C GLY A 411 -21.51 -6.88 -11.64
N GLY A 412 -20.69 -7.51 -10.81
CA GLY A 412 -20.83 -8.90 -10.38
C GLY A 412 -22.05 -9.10 -9.49
N ALA A 413 -23.23 -9.19 -10.11
CA ALA A 413 -24.26 -10.06 -9.60
C ALA A 413 -23.88 -11.50 -9.97
N TYR A 414 -23.61 -12.33 -8.98
CA TYR A 414 -23.89 -13.76 -9.12
C TYR A 414 -25.41 -13.87 -9.25
N ASN A 415 -25.91 -13.76 -10.48
CA ASN A 415 -27.22 -14.30 -10.81
C ASN A 415 -27.01 -15.82 -10.94
N ALA A 416 -26.89 -16.52 -9.81
CA ALA A 416 -26.93 -17.98 -9.83
C ALA A 416 -28.23 -18.38 -10.57
N PRO A 417 -28.16 -19.28 -11.57
CA PRO A 417 -29.34 -19.65 -12.33
C PRO A 417 -30.37 -20.24 -11.36
N ALA A 418 -31.50 -19.53 -11.20
CA ALA A 418 -32.43 -19.73 -10.08
C ALA A 418 -32.72 -21.21 -9.86
N MET A 419 -32.27 -21.73 -8.71
CA MET A 419 -32.10 -23.17 -8.52
C MET A 419 -33.46 -23.86 -8.61
N ASN A 420 -33.71 -24.54 -9.73
CA ASN A 420 -35.00 -25.13 -10.00
C ASN A 420 -35.22 -26.37 -9.11
N THR A 421 -36.49 -26.75 -8.91
CA THR A 421 -36.87 -27.83 -7.99
C THR A 421 -36.25 -29.18 -8.36
N LEU A 422 -35.94 -29.43 -9.64
CA LEU A 422 -35.27 -30.65 -10.10
C LEU A 422 -33.78 -30.67 -9.71
N SER A 423 -33.10 -29.52 -9.79
CA SER A 423 -31.71 -29.38 -9.30
C SER A 423 -31.61 -29.57 -7.79
N ILE A 424 -32.58 -29.08 -7.02
CA ILE A 424 -32.67 -29.36 -5.57
C ILE A 424 -32.93 -30.85 -5.33
N HIS A 425 -33.84 -31.47 -6.08
CA HIS A 425 -34.14 -32.90 -5.95
C HIS A 425 -32.90 -33.77 -6.21
N TYR A 426 -32.20 -33.53 -7.33
CA TYR A 426 -30.99 -34.26 -7.71
C TYR A 426 -29.84 -34.09 -6.71
N PHE A 427 -29.65 -32.87 -6.17
CA PHE A 427 -28.71 -32.62 -5.09
C PHE A 427 -29.04 -33.46 -3.85
N VAL A 428 -30.31 -33.43 -3.43
CA VAL A 428 -30.80 -34.13 -2.23
C VAL A 428 -30.75 -35.66 -2.38
N GLU A 429 -31.01 -36.20 -3.56
CA GLU A 429 -30.82 -37.63 -3.88
C GLU A 429 -29.34 -38.03 -3.92
N GLY A 430 -28.45 -37.08 -4.25
CA GLY A 430 -27.00 -37.27 -4.26
C GLY A 430 -26.30 -37.02 -2.91
N LEU A 431 -27.02 -36.66 -1.84
CA LEU A 431 -26.39 -36.43 -0.52
C LEU A 431 -26.20 -37.74 0.26
N PRO A 432 -25.00 -37.98 0.83
CA PRO A 432 -24.80 -38.94 1.91
C PRO A 432 -25.77 -38.73 3.09
N GLU A 433 -26.13 -39.81 3.79
CA GLU A 433 -27.17 -39.81 4.85
C GLU A 433 -26.91 -38.76 5.94
N ASP A 434 -25.64 -38.48 6.26
CA ASP A 434 -25.23 -37.56 7.32
C ASP A 434 -25.35 -36.07 6.93
N LEU A 435 -25.37 -35.76 5.63
CA LEU A 435 -25.67 -34.44 5.06
C LEU A 435 -27.15 -34.29 4.72
N PHE A 436 -27.80 -35.36 4.24
CA PHE A 436 -29.25 -35.40 4.05
C PHE A 436 -29.99 -35.09 5.37
N ALA A 437 -29.48 -35.57 6.50
CA ALA A 437 -29.97 -35.23 7.83
C ALA A 437 -29.85 -33.73 8.19
N ASP A 438 -28.89 -32.99 7.63
CA ASP A 438 -28.77 -31.53 7.81
C ASP A 438 -29.68 -30.75 6.87
N TYR A 439 -29.81 -31.20 5.62
CA TYR A 439 -30.83 -30.68 4.70
C TYR A 439 -32.26 -30.86 5.28
N GLN A 440 -32.54 -31.97 5.96
CA GLN A 440 -33.81 -32.16 6.68
C GLN A 440 -34.01 -31.13 7.80
N LYS A 441 -32.96 -30.76 8.56
CA LYS A 441 -33.06 -29.71 9.60
C LYS A 441 -33.38 -28.35 8.99
N LEU A 442 -32.68 -27.98 7.91
CA LEU A 442 -32.91 -26.77 7.13
C LEU A 442 -34.36 -26.71 6.60
N SER A 443 -34.80 -27.76 5.90
CA SER A 443 -36.15 -27.87 5.36
C SER A 443 -37.22 -27.78 6.46
N ALA A 444 -37.02 -28.48 7.58
CA ALA A 444 -37.95 -28.44 8.71
C ALA A 444 -37.99 -27.05 9.39
N ALA A 445 -36.88 -26.31 9.46
CA ALA A 445 -36.86 -24.94 9.96
C ALA A 445 -37.60 -23.97 9.00
N ALA A 446 -37.42 -24.14 7.69
CA ALA A 446 -38.10 -23.34 6.67
C ALA A 446 -39.62 -23.54 6.72
N ILE A 447 -40.08 -24.81 6.85
CA ILE A 447 -41.50 -25.15 7.04
C ILE A 447 -42.09 -24.53 8.32
N ARG A 448 -41.29 -24.29 9.36
CA ARG A 448 -41.70 -23.61 10.60
C ARG A 448 -41.58 -22.09 10.56
N GLY A 449 -41.02 -21.50 9.50
CA GLY A 449 -40.75 -20.06 9.41
C GLY A 449 -39.61 -19.57 10.33
N GLU A 450 -38.72 -20.47 10.75
CA GLU A 450 -37.63 -20.15 11.69
C GLU A 450 -36.40 -19.60 10.93
N TYR A 451 -36.50 -18.37 10.43
CA TYR A 451 -35.53 -17.81 9.48
C TYR A 451 -34.07 -17.81 9.99
N ASP A 452 -33.80 -17.36 11.23
CA ASP A 452 -32.44 -17.39 11.80
C ASP A 452 -31.87 -18.82 11.89
N THR A 453 -32.75 -19.78 12.22
CA THR A 453 -32.42 -21.22 12.26
C THR A 453 -32.13 -21.78 10.86
N CYS A 454 -32.82 -21.27 9.82
CA CYS A 454 -32.57 -21.65 8.43
C CYS A 454 -31.17 -21.22 7.99
N LEU A 455 -30.75 -19.99 8.30
CA LEU A 455 -29.37 -19.55 7.99
C LEU A 455 -28.33 -20.42 8.70
N LEU A 456 -28.53 -20.72 9.98
CA LEU A 456 -27.63 -21.58 10.76
C LEU A 456 -27.50 -22.99 10.16
N TYR A 457 -28.60 -23.61 9.73
CA TYR A 457 -28.56 -24.93 9.11
C TYR A 457 -28.06 -24.91 7.66
N ALA A 458 -28.26 -23.83 6.92
CA ALA A 458 -27.69 -23.65 5.58
C ALA A 458 -26.16 -23.52 5.65
N ASP A 459 -25.63 -22.71 6.57
CA ASP A 459 -24.19 -22.57 6.82
C ASP A 459 -23.56 -23.89 7.30
N GLN A 460 -24.20 -24.60 8.24
CA GLN A 460 -23.73 -25.93 8.69
C GLN A 460 -23.71 -26.97 7.56
N LEU A 461 -24.75 -27.03 6.73
CA LEU A 461 -24.81 -27.91 5.57
C LEU A 461 -23.70 -27.58 4.57
N LYS A 462 -23.50 -26.29 4.26
CA LYS A 462 -22.42 -25.82 3.37
C LYS A 462 -21.03 -26.14 3.91
N GLN A 463 -20.77 -25.91 5.20
CA GLN A 463 -19.48 -26.23 5.82
C GLN A 463 -19.15 -27.71 5.70
N ARG A 464 -20.09 -28.61 6.02
CA ARG A 464 -19.87 -30.05 5.91
C ARG A 464 -19.80 -30.55 4.47
N CYS A 465 -20.51 -29.93 3.53
CA CYS A 465 -20.32 -30.20 2.10
C CYS A 465 -18.92 -29.76 1.62
N VAL A 466 -18.42 -28.61 2.09
CA VAL A 466 -17.05 -28.15 1.81
C VAL A 466 -16.00 -29.08 2.43
N GLU A 467 -16.25 -29.67 3.60
CA GLU A 467 -15.40 -30.69 4.22
C GLU A 467 -15.40 -31.99 3.39
N GLN A 468 -16.57 -32.58 3.10
CA GLN A 468 -16.65 -33.80 2.31
C GLN A 468 -16.13 -33.61 0.86
N PHE A 469 -16.22 -32.42 0.28
CA PHE A 469 -15.58 -32.10 -1.01
C PHE A 469 -14.04 -32.11 -0.92
N LYS A 470 -13.46 -31.55 0.16
CA LYS A 470 -11.99 -31.62 0.41
C LYS A 470 -11.51 -33.05 0.64
N GLU A 471 -12.36 -33.92 1.17
CA GLU A 471 -12.09 -35.35 1.35
C GLU A 471 -12.29 -36.17 0.06
N GLY A 472 -12.87 -35.60 -1.00
CA GLY A 472 -13.19 -36.28 -2.25
C GLY A 472 -14.49 -37.11 -2.21
N SER A 473 -15.30 -36.97 -1.16
CA SER A 473 -16.58 -37.67 -0.95
C SER A 473 -17.76 -37.00 -1.68
N LEU A 474 -17.59 -35.75 -2.14
CA LEU A 474 -18.55 -35.01 -2.98
C LEU A 474 -17.89 -34.49 -4.26
N GLY A 475 -18.65 -34.47 -5.35
CA GLY A 475 -18.31 -33.82 -6.61
C GLY A 475 -18.61 -32.32 -6.63
N ILE A 476 -18.15 -31.65 -7.69
CA ILE A 476 -18.30 -30.20 -7.84
C ILE A 476 -19.75 -29.77 -8.07
N GLU A 477 -20.57 -30.66 -8.64
CA GLU A 477 -22.00 -30.46 -8.88
C GLU A 477 -22.78 -30.37 -7.56
N GLN A 478 -22.44 -31.21 -6.57
CA GLN A 478 -23.04 -31.16 -5.23
C GLN A 478 -22.58 -29.92 -4.46
N LEU A 479 -21.32 -29.49 -4.64
CA LEU A 479 -20.82 -28.25 -4.04
C LEU A 479 -21.51 -27.00 -4.62
N ALA A 480 -21.62 -26.91 -5.94
CA ALA A 480 -22.35 -25.82 -6.60
C ALA A 480 -23.84 -25.80 -6.23
N ALA A 481 -24.43 -26.98 -5.99
CA ALA A 481 -25.83 -27.11 -5.57
C ALA A 481 -26.06 -26.64 -4.12
N VAL A 482 -25.17 -26.96 -3.17
CA VAL A 482 -25.31 -26.41 -1.80
C VAL A 482 -25.09 -24.90 -1.78
N ASP A 483 -24.17 -24.37 -2.60
CA ASP A 483 -23.97 -22.92 -2.74
C ASP A 483 -25.23 -22.21 -3.25
N GLY A 484 -25.85 -22.72 -4.32
CA GLY A 484 -27.11 -22.19 -4.85
C GLY A 484 -28.28 -22.28 -3.86
N LEU A 485 -28.34 -23.34 -3.05
CA LEU A 485 -29.33 -23.50 -1.99
C LEU A 485 -29.11 -22.46 -0.86
N CYS A 486 -27.87 -22.22 -0.44
CA CYS A 486 -27.55 -21.20 0.57
C CYS A 486 -27.85 -19.79 0.07
N GLU A 487 -27.60 -19.49 -1.20
CA GLU A 487 -27.95 -18.20 -1.82
C GLU A 487 -29.47 -18.01 -1.86
N LEU A 488 -30.23 -19.04 -2.27
CA LEU A 488 -31.70 -19.02 -2.27
C LEU A 488 -32.27 -18.76 -0.86
N VAL A 489 -31.77 -19.46 0.16
CA VAL A 489 -32.16 -19.27 1.56
C VAL A 489 -31.83 -17.85 2.04
N SER A 490 -30.63 -17.34 1.73
CA SER A 490 -30.21 -15.99 2.11
C SER A 490 -31.07 -14.90 1.48
N LYS A 491 -31.50 -15.11 0.23
CA LYS A 491 -32.37 -14.22 -0.54
C LYS A 491 -33.80 -14.19 -0.01
N GLU A 492 -34.40 -15.35 0.24
CA GLU A 492 -35.79 -15.45 0.72
C GLU A 492 -35.97 -14.89 2.14
N ILE A 493 -34.91 -14.94 2.95
CA ILE A 493 -34.86 -14.36 4.30
C ILE A 493 -34.61 -12.84 4.27
N GLY A 494 -34.21 -12.28 3.13
CA GLY A 494 -34.04 -10.84 2.93
C GLY A 494 -32.89 -10.20 3.73
N LEU A 495 -31.92 -10.98 4.18
CA LEU A 495 -30.92 -10.53 5.18
C LEU A 495 -29.69 -9.80 4.61
N SER A 496 -29.61 -9.58 3.29
CA SER A 496 -28.63 -8.65 2.70
C SER A 496 -29.00 -8.23 1.27
N ASP A 497 -28.85 -6.93 0.97
CA ASP A 497 -28.46 -6.51 -0.39
C ASP A 497 -26.97 -6.86 -0.55
N PRO A 498 -26.60 -7.88 -1.34
CA PRO A 498 -25.21 -8.33 -1.39
C PRO A 498 -24.30 -7.24 -1.96
N ILE A 499 -23.18 -6.98 -1.27
CA ILE A 499 -22.17 -6.03 -1.74
C ILE A 499 -21.54 -6.58 -3.03
N ARG A 500 -21.90 -6.01 -4.18
CA ARG A 500 -21.46 -6.49 -5.50
C ARG A 500 -20.05 -5.99 -5.83
N THR A 501 -19.26 -6.82 -6.51
CA THR A 501 -17.98 -6.39 -7.06
C THR A 501 -18.20 -5.71 -8.41
N TYR A 502 -17.85 -4.43 -8.52
CA TYR A 502 -17.80 -3.73 -9.80
C TYR A 502 -16.37 -3.79 -10.33
N HIS A 503 -16.17 -4.46 -11.46
CA HIS A 503 -14.88 -4.46 -12.14
C HIS A 503 -14.73 -3.15 -12.91
N VAL A 504 -13.63 -2.42 -12.69
CA VAL A 504 -13.39 -1.09 -13.25
C VAL A 504 -12.17 -1.09 -14.18
N ASN A 505 -12.26 -0.31 -15.26
CA ASN A 505 -11.22 -0.17 -16.28
C ASN A 505 -10.06 0.71 -15.76
N LEU A 506 -9.23 0.14 -14.88
CA LEU A 506 -8.29 0.85 -14.02
C LEU A 506 -7.13 -0.06 -13.57
N SER A 507 -6.06 0.55 -13.05
CA SER A 507 -5.04 -0.06 -12.19
C SER A 507 -4.83 0.86 -10.98
N VAL A 508 -5.04 0.36 -9.77
CA VAL A 508 -4.89 1.09 -8.50
C VAL A 508 -3.42 1.44 -8.28
N PHE A 509 -2.51 0.47 -8.47
CA PHE A 509 -1.06 0.66 -8.35
C PHE A 509 -0.50 1.73 -9.31
N THR A 510 -1.16 1.93 -10.46
CA THR A 510 -0.75 2.89 -11.49
C THR A 510 -1.38 4.28 -11.33
N SER A 511 -2.61 4.35 -10.79
CA SER A 511 -3.42 5.59 -10.84
C SER A 511 -3.90 6.10 -9.47
N ILE A 512 -3.75 5.30 -8.41
CA ILE A 512 -4.12 5.65 -7.02
C ILE A 512 -3.10 5.06 -5.99
N PRO A 513 -1.78 5.29 -6.17
CA PRO A 513 -0.75 4.71 -5.30
C PRO A 513 -0.85 5.14 -3.82
N ASP A 514 -1.31 6.35 -3.46
CA ASP A 514 -1.43 6.74 -2.03
C ASP A 514 -2.55 5.90 -1.32
N PHE A 515 -3.56 5.40 -2.06
CA PHE A 515 -4.59 4.52 -1.48
C PHE A 515 -4.01 3.16 -1.08
N TRP A 516 -3.19 2.56 -1.94
CA TRP A 516 -2.54 1.28 -1.67
C TRP A 516 -1.40 1.43 -0.64
N GLY A 517 -0.46 2.35 -0.89
CA GLY A 517 0.78 2.46 -0.12
C GLY A 517 0.64 3.07 1.27
N ILE A 518 -0.31 3.98 1.49
CA ILE A 518 -0.51 4.65 2.80
C ILE A 518 -1.96 4.64 3.31
N GLY A 519 -2.91 4.05 2.56
CA GLY A 519 -4.32 3.99 2.95
C GLY A 519 -5.09 5.32 2.79
N GLN A 520 -4.58 6.26 2.00
CA GLN A 520 -5.23 7.55 1.73
C GLN A 520 -6.59 7.32 1.06
N LEU A 521 -7.65 7.96 1.58
CA LEU A 521 -8.97 7.91 0.96
C LEU A 521 -9.17 9.10 0.03
N PHE A 522 -9.82 8.84 -1.11
CA PHE A 522 -10.22 9.84 -2.09
C PHE A 522 -11.74 9.79 -2.29
N PRO A 523 -12.41 10.91 -2.59
CA PRO A 523 -13.79 10.88 -3.05
C PRO A 523 -13.89 10.17 -4.39
N ILE A 524 -14.63 9.06 -4.40
CA ILE A 524 -14.95 8.28 -5.60
C ILE A 524 -16.47 8.22 -5.73
N VAL A 525 -17.01 8.75 -6.83
CA VAL A 525 -18.45 8.87 -7.06
C VAL A 525 -18.80 8.58 -8.53
N PRO A 526 -20.04 8.16 -8.84
CA PRO A 526 -20.55 8.20 -10.21
C PRO A 526 -20.55 9.65 -10.72
N ILE A 527 -20.12 9.90 -11.95
CA ILE A 527 -20.15 11.28 -12.51
C ILE A 527 -21.49 11.66 -13.17
N HIS A 528 -22.42 10.70 -13.26
CA HIS A 528 -23.73 10.80 -13.89
C HIS A 528 -24.75 9.88 -13.22
N ARG A 529 -26.03 9.98 -13.62
CA ARG A 529 -27.20 9.32 -12.99
C ARG A 529 -27.46 9.77 -11.54
N LEU A 530 -26.89 10.90 -11.08
CA LEU A 530 -27.08 11.41 -9.72
C LEU A 530 -28.47 12.04 -9.50
N ASP A 531 -29.30 12.11 -10.52
CA ASP A 531 -30.76 12.29 -10.47
C ASP A 531 -31.52 11.02 -10.06
N GLN A 532 -30.89 9.85 -10.16
CA GLN A 532 -31.46 8.53 -9.88
C GLN A 532 -30.98 8.01 -8.51
N ARG A 533 -31.79 7.15 -7.88
CA ARG A 533 -31.41 6.50 -6.62
C ARG A 533 -30.48 5.31 -6.90
N PRO A 534 -29.30 5.20 -6.26
CA PRO A 534 -28.50 3.98 -6.34
C PRO A 534 -29.24 2.80 -5.70
N SER A 535 -29.28 1.67 -6.41
CA SER A 535 -30.04 0.44 -6.07
C SER A 535 -29.16 -0.70 -5.55
N THR A 536 -27.87 -0.47 -5.32
CA THR A 536 -26.91 -1.51 -4.92
C THR A 536 -25.79 -0.88 -4.08
N ARG A 537 -25.18 -1.65 -3.17
CA ARG A 537 -23.88 -1.33 -2.57
C ARG A 537 -22.79 -2.16 -3.25
N GLY A 538 -21.60 -1.59 -3.45
CA GLY A 538 -20.52 -2.30 -4.12
C GLY A 538 -19.11 -1.90 -3.68
N ILE A 539 -18.16 -2.77 -4.01
CA ILE A 539 -16.72 -2.55 -3.94
C ILE A 539 -16.18 -2.46 -5.37
N LEU A 540 -15.05 -1.76 -5.56
CA LEU A 540 -14.41 -1.67 -6.87
C LEU A 540 -13.23 -2.63 -6.92
N SER A 541 -13.13 -3.44 -7.97
CA SER A 541 -11.97 -4.28 -8.29
C SER A 541 -11.40 -3.78 -9.61
N ASP A 542 -10.09 -3.63 -9.71
CA ASP A 542 -9.45 -3.15 -10.93
C ASP A 542 -9.20 -4.30 -11.93
N LEU A 543 -8.33 -4.07 -12.93
CA LEU A 543 -7.99 -5.06 -13.97
C LEU A 543 -6.76 -5.93 -13.66
N THR A 544 -6.09 -5.72 -12.52
CA THR A 544 -4.91 -6.48 -12.15
C THR A 544 -5.28 -7.89 -11.69
N CYS A 545 -4.29 -8.80 -11.67
CA CYS A 545 -4.48 -10.14 -11.10
C CYS A 545 -4.17 -10.20 -9.59
N ASP A 546 -3.82 -9.07 -8.99
CA ASP A 546 -3.47 -8.95 -7.59
C ASP A 546 -4.72 -8.66 -6.74
N SER A 547 -4.85 -9.32 -5.59
CA SER A 547 -5.96 -9.12 -4.66
C SER A 547 -6.01 -7.74 -4.01
N ASP A 548 -4.88 -7.02 -3.97
CA ASP A 548 -4.78 -5.65 -3.47
C ASP A 548 -5.24 -4.60 -4.50
N GLY A 549 -5.51 -4.99 -5.76
CA GLY A 549 -6.13 -4.18 -6.82
C GLY A 549 -7.60 -3.83 -6.56
N LYS A 550 -7.94 -3.40 -5.34
CA LYS A 550 -9.31 -3.37 -4.82
C LYS A 550 -9.58 -2.20 -3.89
N ILE A 551 -10.60 -1.41 -4.23
CA ILE A 551 -11.09 -0.29 -3.41
C ILE A 551 -12.27 -0.77 -2.58
N ASN A 552 -12.01 -0.97 -1.28
CA ASN A 552 -12.96 -1.49 -0.28
C ASN A 552 -13.16 -0.54 0.93
N LYS A 553 -12.65 0.69 0.85
CA LYS A 553 -12.81 1.76 1.85
C LYS A 553 -13.17 3.04 1.12
N PHE A 554 -14.21 3.73 1.58
CA PHE A 554 -14.73 4.94 0.96
C PHE A 554 -14.90 6.07 1.98
N ILE A 555 -15.07 7.30 1.49
CA ILE A 555 -15.22 8.51 2.30
C ILE A 555 -16.33 8.35 3.36
N GLY A 556 -15.98 8.61 4.61
CA GLY A 556 -16.84 8.34 5.78
C GLY A 556 -16.55 7.04 6.52
N GLY A 557 -15.62 6.21 6.04
CA GLY A 557 -15.29 4.90 6.65
C GLY A 557 -16.18 3.75 6.18
N GLU A 558 -16.95 3.96 5.12
CA GLU A 558 -17.83 2.94 4.53
C GLU A 558 -17.02 1.83 3.82
N SER A 559 -17.42 0.57 4.01
CA SER A 559 -16.79 -0.59 3.37
C SER A 559 -17.29 -0.87 1.94
N SER A 560 -18.27 -0.11 1.47
CA SER A 560 -18.85 -0.22 0.13
C SER A 560 -19.54 1.08 -0.29
N LEU A 561 -19.46 1.41 -1.57
CA LEU A 561 -20.04 2.61 -2.18
C LEU A 561 -21.47 2.30 -2.69
N PRO A 562 -22.47 3.17 -2.44
CA PRO A 562 -23.75 3.10 -3.14
C PRO A 562 -23.57 3.33 -4.64
N LEU A 563 -24.13 2.47 -5.48
CA LEU A 563 -23.98 2.47 -6.94
C LEU A 563 -25.30 2.15 -7.65
N HIS A 564 -25.41 2.59 -8.90
CA HIS A 564 -26.49 2.23 -9.80
C HIS A 564 -26.16 0.91 -10.51
N GLU A 565 -27.17 0.07 -10.72
CA GLU A 565 -26.99 -1.16 -11.50
C GLU A 565 -26.63 -0.88 -12.96
N LEU A 566 -25.83 -1.79 -13.53
CA LEU A 566 -25.48 -1.80 -14.94
C LEU A 566 -26.57 -2.51 -15.75
N GLU A 567 -26.95 -1.93 -16.89
CA GLU A 567 -28.06 -2.41 -17.71
C GLU A 567 -27.62 -3.52 -18.68
N GLY A 568 -27.94 -4.77 -18.33
CA GLY A 568 -27.72 -5.94 -19.18
C GLY A 568 -26.38 -6.65 -18.92
N GLY A 569 -26.43 -7.99 -18.83
CA GLY A 569 -25.27 -8.80 -18.49
C GLY A 569 -24.39 -9.17 -19.69
N GLY A 570 -23.09 -9.35 -19.44
CA GLY A 570 -22.20 -10.14 -20.28
C GLY A 570 -21.73 -9.55 -21.61
N GLY A 571 -22.19 -8.36 -22.03
CA GLY A 571 -21.75 -7.75 -23.30
C GLY A 571 -21.99 -6.25 -23.40
N PHE A 572 -21.10 -5.56 -24.13
CA PHE A 572 -21.04 -4.10 -24.31
C PHE A 572 -22.20 -3.46 -25.13
N SER A 573 -23.39 -4.07 -25.14
CA SER A 573 -24.31 -3.98 -26.29
C SER A 573 -25.73 -3.46 -26.01
N SER A 574 -26.04 -2.94 -24.81
CA SER A 574 -27.33 -2.25 -24.57
C SER A 574 -27.30 -1.18 -23.49
N GLY A 575 -26.61 -1.40 -22.37
CA GLY A 575 -26.48 -0.40 -21.31
C GLY A 575 -25.49 0.72 -21.67
N GLY A 576 -25.80 1.96 -21.25
CA GLY A 576 -24.87 3.08 -21.39
C GLY A 576 -23.64 2.94 -20.49
N ARG A 577 -22.45 3.34 -21.00
CA ARG A 577 -21.18 3.29 -20.23
C ARG A 577 -21.32 4.01 -18.88
N TYR A 578 -21.03 3.30 -17.79
CA TYR A 578 -21.16 3.81 -16.43
C TYR A 578 -19.80 4.29 -15.92
N TYR A 579 -19.70 5.61 -15.67
CA TYR A 579 -18.43 6.29 -15.39
C TYR A 579 -18.37 6.73 -13.93
N LEU A 580 -17.26 6.43 -13.28
CA LEU A 580 -16.91 6.94 -11.96
C LEU A 580 -15.75 7.93 -12.10
N GLY A 581 -15.68 8.86 -11.15
CA GLY A 581 -14.59 9.81 -11.02
C GLY A 581 -13.98 9.72 -9.64
N MET A 582 -12.64 9.66 -9.58
CA MET A 582 -11.87 9.95 -8.37
C MET A 582 -11.42 11.41 -8.39
N PHE A 583 -11.68 12.11 -7.29
CA PHE A 583 -11.40 13.53 -7.13
C PHE A 583 -10.26 13.76 -6.13
N LEU A 584 -9.69 14.97 -6.12
CA LEU A 584 -8.62 15.42 -5.20
C LEU A 584 -7.25 14.71 -5.36
N GLY A 585 -7.11 13.80 -6.33
CA GLY A 585 -5.87 13.06 -6.67
C GLY A 585 -4.87 13.81 -7.55
N GLY A 586 -5.00 15.14 -7.74
CA GLY A 586 -4.05 15.93 -8.55
C GLY A 586 -2.66 16.15 -7.94
N ALA A 587 -2.39 15.58 -6.76
CA ALA A 587 -1.10 15.59 -6.08
C ALA A 587 -0.64 14.14 -5.87
N TYR A 588 0.66 13.89 -6.04
CA TYR A 588 1.38 12.61 -5.84
C TYR A 588 0.99 11.44 -6.75
N GLU A 589 -0.30 11.16 -7.01
CA GLU A 589 -0.73 9.96 -7.75
C GLU A 589 -0.02 9.80 -9.12
N GLU A 590 0.01 10.86 -9.93
CA GLU A 590 0.65 10.87 -11.26
C GLU A 590 2.19 10.69 -11.22
N ALA A 591 2.83 10.91 -10.06
CA ALA A 591 4.27 10.85 -9.88
C ALA A 591 4.76 9.57 -9.16
N LEU A 592 3.86 8.87 -8.46
CA LEU A 592 4.14 7.64 -7.73
C LEU A 592 3.61 6.38 -8.44
N GLY A 593 2.80 6.52 -9.49
CA GLY A 593 2.16 5.41 -10.20
C GLY A 593 3.13 4.41 -10.82
N GLY A 594 3.00 3.13 -10.44
CA GLY A 594 3.80 2.02 -10.96
C GLY A 594 3.20 1.34 -12.20
N VAL A 595 4.01 0.54 -12.90
CA VAL A 595 3.59 -0.25 -14.08
C VAL A 595 3.26 -1.71 -13.75
N HIS A 596 2.58 -1.95 -12.61
CA HIS A 596 2.12 -3.28 -12.22
C HIS A 596 1.22 -3.89 -13.32
N ASN A 597 1.40 -5.19 -13.59
CA ASN A 597 0.81 -5.90 -14.75
C ASN A 597 1.01 -5.21 -16.12
N LEU A 598 2.03 -4.37 -16.26
CA LEU A 598 2.30 -3.54 -17.44
C LEU A 598 1.15 -2.57 -17.81
N PHE A 599 0.33 -2.18 -16.83
CA PHE A 599 -0.59 -1.06 -17.02
C PHE A 599 0.18 0.26 -17.01
N GLY A 600 0.14 0.98 -18.13
CA GLY A 600 0.70 2.33 -18.26
C GLY A 600 -0.22 3.41 -17.68
N GLY A 601 0.24 4.67 -17.69
CA GLY A 601 -0.58 5.79 -17.21
C GLY A 601 -1.89 6.01 -18.01
N PRO A 602 -2.88 6.70 -17.42
CA PRO A 602 -4.13 7.05 -18.10
C PRO A 602 -3.90 8.02 -19.28
N SER A 603 -4.89 8.12 -20.18
CA SER A 603 -4.98 9.23 -21.13
C SER A 603 -5.13 10.56 -20.39
N VAL A 604 -4.75 11.69 -20.99
CA VAL A 604 -4.88 13.03 -20.38
C VAL A 604 -5.60 14.01 -21.32
N VAL A 605 -6.64 14.66 -20.82
CA VAL A 605 -7.33 15.77 -21.49
C VAL A 605 -7.26 17.03 -20.62
N ARG A 606 -6.90 18.17 -21.23
CA ARG A 606 -6.74 19.46 -20.55
C ARG A 606 -7.79 20.46 -21.03
N VAL A 607 -8.67 20.88 -20.12
CA VAL A 607 -9.93 21.57 -20.42
C VAL A 607 -9.96 22.94 -19.76
N LEU A 608 -10.30 23.97 -20.55
CA LEU A 608 -10.57 25.32 -20.05
C LEU A 608 -12.07 25.63 -20.14
N GLN A 609 -12.53 26.58 -19.33
CA GLN A 609 -13.82 27.25 -19.55
C GLN A 609 -13.81 27.98 -20.91
N SER A 610 -14.97 28.05 -21.55
CA SER A 610 -15.15 28.79 -22.79
C SER A 610 -16.60 29.22 -22.93
N ASP A 611 -16.85 30.42 -23.46
CA ASP A 611 -18.21 30.95 -23.68
C ASP A 611 -18.90 30.33 -24.91
N GLY A 612 -18.32 29.26 -25.48
CA GLY A 612 -18.93 28.44 -26.53
C GLY A 612 -20.09 27.57 -26.03
N PRO A 613 -20.82 26.90 -26.94
CA PRO A 613 -22.09 26.21 -26.66
C PRO A 613 -21.99 24.95 -25.78
N HIS A 614 -20.81 24.66 -25.24
CA HIS A 614 -20.56 23.56 -24.31
C HIS A 614 -20.00 24.02 -22.96
N SER A 615 -19.82 25.33 -22.75
CA SER A 615 -19.16 25.96 -21.59
C SER A 615 -17.67 25.60 -21.40
N PHE A 616 -17.09 24.74 -22.24
CA PHE A 616 -15.68 24.35 -22.19
C PHE A 616 -15.02 24.21 -23.57
N ALA A 617 -13.68 24.25 -23.57
CA ALA A 617 -12.84 23.92 -24.72
C ALA A 617 -11.74 22.92 -24.32
N VAL A 618 -11.55 21.86 -25.12
CA VAL A 618 -10.41 20.96 -24.98
C VAL A 618 -9.19 21.62 -25.62
N THR A 619 -8.19 21.96 -24.80
CA THR A 619 -6.94 22.60 -25.25
C THR A 619 -5.84 21.61 -25.61
N ARG A 620 -5.89 20.42 -25.01
CA ARG A 620 -4.94 19.32 -25.27
C ARG A 620 -5.62 17.98 -25.01
N ALA A 621 -5.30 17.00 -25.83
CA ALA A 621 -5.63 15.60 -25.64
C ALA A 621 -4.36 14.78 -25.92
N VAL A 622 -4.04 13.85 -25.02
CA VAL A 622 -2.85 12.99 -25.10
C VAL A 622 -3.33 11.56 -24.75
N PRO A 623 -3.10 10.54 -25.59
CA PRO A 623 -3.36 9.17 -25.20
C PRO A 623 -2.40 8.73 -24.08
N GLY A 624 -2.81 7.77 -23.26
CA GLY A 624 -1.89 7.09 -22.35
C GLY A 624 -0.86 6.25 -23.10
N PRO A 625 0.21 5.76 -22.44
CA PRO A 625 1.22 4.92 -23.05
C PRO A 625 0.60 3.67 -23.70
N SER A 626 1.01 3.37 -24.93
CA SER A 626 0.61 2.13 -25.59
C SER A 626 1.29 0.91 -24.96
N CYS A 627 0.80 -0.29 -25.28
CA CYS A 627 1.50 -1.54 -24.96
C CYS A 627 2.97 -1.51 -25.43
N SER A 628 3.25 -0.94 -26.60
CA SER A 628 4.62 -0.74 -27.08
C SER A 628 5.44 0.17 -26.16
N ASP A 629 4.86 1.27 -25.68
CA ASP A 629 5.59 2.23 -24.83
C ASP A 629 5.92 1.63 -23.45
N VAL A 630 4.99 0.88 -22.85
CA VAL A 630 5.26 0.17 -21.59
C VAL A 630 6.28 -0.95 -21.79
N LEU A 631 6.22 -1.69 -22.90
CA LEU A 631 7.23 -2.70 -23.25
C LEU A 631 8.63 -2.08 -23.42
N ARG A 632 8.76 -0.86 -23.97
CA ARG A 632 10.06 -0.14 -24.02
C ARG A 632 10.59 0.24 -22.63
N VAL A 633 9.71 0.59 -21.68
CA VAL A 633 10.12 0.85 -20.29
C VAL A 633 10.76 -0.41 -19.67
N MET A 634 10.24 -1.59 -20.03
CA MET A 634 10.80 -2.90 -19.67
C MET A 634 11.95 -3.37 -20.60
N GLN A 635 12.58 -2.45 -21.35
CA GLN A 635 13.72 -2.69 -22.23
C GLN A 635 13.48 -3.67 -23.40
N HIS A 636 12.22 -3.94 -23.78
CA HIS A 636 11.91 -4.69 -25.00
C HIS A 636 11.95 -3.80 -26.25
N GLU A 637 12.03 -4.43 -27.42
CA GLU A 637 11.91 -3.81 -28.74
C GLU A 637 10.56 -4.20 -29.40
N PRO A 638 9.49 -3.40 -29.24
CA PRO A 638 8.16 -3.73 -29.76
C PRO A 638 8.13 -3.97 -31.28
N GLU A 639 8.96 -3.25 -32.04
CA GLU A 639 9.12 -3.46 -33.48
C GLU A 639 9.57 -4.89 -33.81
N LEU A 640 10.58 -5.39 -33.10
CA LEU A 640 11.11 -6.74 -33.30
C LEU A 640 10.11 -7.81 -32.82
N MET A 641 9.43 -7.56 -31.68
CA MET A 641 8.35 -8.43 -31.20
C MET A 641 7.20 -8.52 -32.22
N PHE A 642 6.77 -7.40 -32.78
CA PHE A 642 5.71 -7.36 -33.80
C PHE A 642 6.12 -8.10 -35.07
N GLN A 643 7.34 -7.89 -35.60
CA GLN A 643 7.80 -8.63 -36.78
C GLN A 643 7.92 -10.14 -36.51
N THR A 644 8.36 -10.53 -35.31
CA THR A 644 8.44 -11.95 -34.90
C THR A 644 7.05 -12.59 -34.84
N LEU A 645 6.07 -11.91 -34.22
CA LEU A 645 4.69 -12.39 -34.13
C LEU A 645 3.96 -12.38 -35.50
N LYS A 646 4.26 -11.39 -36.36
CA LYS A 646 3.77 -11.35 -37.74
C LYS A 646 4.32 -12.52 -38.56
N HIS A 647 5.63 -12.79 -38.48
CA HIS A 647 6.21 -13.93 -39.18
C HIS A 647 5.65 -15.26 -38.65
N ARG A 648 5.41 -15.36 -37.34
CA ARG A 648 4.75 -16.53 -36.74
C ARG A 648 3.28 -16.68 -37.16
N ALA A 649 2.60 -15.60 -37.54
CA ALA A 649 1.29 -15.66 -38.17
C ALA A 649 1.37 -16.14 -39.64
N GLU A 650 2.38 -15.70 -40.38
CA GLU A 650 2.66 -16.16 -41.76
C GLU A 650 3.00 -17.66 -41.82
N GLU A 651 3.68 -18.21 -40.81
CA GLU A 651 4.00 -19.65 -40.72
C GLU A 651 2.77 -20.56 -40.48
N PHE A 652 1.69 -20.04 -39.88
CA PHE A 652 0.56 -20.86 -39.35
C PHE A 652 -0.79 -20.60 -40.02
N VAL A 653 -0.91 -19.60 -40.89
CA VAL A 653 -2.08 -19.41 -41.79
C VAL A 653 -1.76 -20.10 -43.12
N HIS A 654 -2.30 -21.30 -43.33
CA HIS A 654 -2.07 -22.09 -44.54
C HIS A 654 -2.70 -21.46 -45.80
N GLU A 655 -2.17 -21.79 -46.98
CA GLU A 655 -2.55 -21.23 -48.29
C GLU A 655 -4.02 -21.49 -48.71
N ASP A 656 -4.75 -22.36 -48.00
CA ASP A 656 -6.17 -22.63 -48.22
C ASP A 656 -7.12 -21.56 -47.63
N ASP A 657 -6.63 -20.66 -46.76
CA ASP A 657 -7.44 -19.58 -46.17
C ASP A 657 -7.26 -18.26 -46.94
N ASP A 658 -8.37 -17.60 -47.27
CA ASP A 658 -8.40 -16.47 -48.20
C ASP A 658 -7.56 -15.30 -47.66
N GLY A 659 -6.66 -14.73 -48.47
CA GLY A 659 -5.49 -13.96 -48.02
C GLY A 659 -5.77 -12.70 -47.16
N MET A 660 -7.05 -12.31 -47.09
CA MET A 660 -7.59 -11.36 -46.11
C MET A 660 -7.38 -11.80 -44.64
N ALA A 661 -7.35 -13.11 -44.35
CA ALA A 661 -7.21 -13.66 -43.00
C ALA A 661 -5.88 -13.26 -42.35
N HIS A 662 -4.76 -13.47 -43.05
CA HIS A 662 -3.44 -13.03 -42.57
C HIS A 662 -3.37 -11.51 -42.39
N ILE A 663 -3.89 -10.72 -43.34
CA ILE A 663 -3.90 -9.25 -43.24
C ILE A 663 -4.71 -8.79 -42.01
N SER A 664 -5.83 -9.46 -41.72
CA SER A 664 -6.66 -9.21 -40.53
C SER A 664 -5.89 -9.52 -39.24
N LEU A 665 -5.23 -10.68 -39.17
CA LEU A 665 -4.44 -11.11 -38.00
C LEU A 665 -3.24 -10.18 -37.73
N ALA A 666 -2.46 -9.84 -38.77
CA ALA A 666 -1.35 -8.89 -38.66
C ALA A 666 -1.84 -7.48 -38.26
N SER A 667 -3.00 -7.04 -38.76
CA SER A 667 -3.63 -5.77 -38.36
C SER A 667 -4.16 -5.81 -36.92
N GLY A 668 -4.61 -6.97 -36.45
CA GLY A 668 -5.01 -7.21 -35.05
C GLY A 668 -3.82 -7.11 -34.10
N LEU A 669 -2.73 -7.84 -34.41
CA LEU A 669 -1.46 -7.74 -33.68
C LEU A 669 -0.95 -6.30 -33.61
N ALA A 670 -0.89 -5.61 -34.76
CA ALA A 670 -0.46 -4.22 -34.82
C ALA A 670 -1.34 -3.31 -33.95
N ARG A 671 -2.66 -3.53 -33.92
CA ARG A 671 -3.59 -2.77 -33.07
C ARG A 671 -3.31 -3.00 -31.58
N SER A 672 -3.04 -4.23 -31.16
CA SER A 672 -2.70 -4.55 -29.76
C SER A 672 -1.41 -3.86 -29.29
N PHE A 673 -0.42 -3.72 -30.17
CA PHE A 673 0.81 -2.97 -29.86
C PHE A 673 0.60 -1.45 -29.72
N HIS A 674 -0.37 -0.86 -30.44
CA HIS A 674 -0.64 0.59 -30.44
C HIS A 674 -1.74 1.02 -29.44
N ASN A 675 -2.59 0.11 -28.99
CA ASN A 675 -3.59 0.39 -27.95
C ASN A 675 -2.92 0.61 -26.58
N MET A 676 -3.66 1.22 -25.65
CA MET A 676 -3.31 1.16 -24.23
C MET A 676 -3.55 -0.27 -23.71
N PRO A 677 -2.86 -0.70 -22.63
CA PRO A 677 -3.02 -2.04 -22.05
C PRO A 677 -4.38 -2.28 -21.36
N TYR A 678 -5.21 -1.26 -21.23
CA TYR A 678 -6.54 -1.28 -20.62
C TYR A 678 -7.62 -1.86 -21.55
N LEU A 679 -8.81 -2.11 -21.00
CA LEU A 679 -9.92 -2.66 -21.79
C LEU A 679 -10.45 -1.63 -22.80
N ALA A 680 -10.49 -2.03 -24.07
CA ALA A 680 -11.08 -1.25 -25.15
C ALA A 680 -12.56 -1.60 -25.36
N ALA A 681 -13.43 -0.59 -25.46
CA ALA A 681 -14.84 -0.80 -25.81
C ALA A 681 -14.98 -1.37 -27.23
N ALA A 682 -15.86 -2.36 -27.42
CA ALA A 682 -15.95 -3.22 -28.61
C ALA A 682 -16.32 -2.54 -29.95
N SER A 683 -16.50 -1.21 -29.98
CA SER A 683 -16.94 -0.44 -31.15
C SER A 683 -15.91 -0.28 -32.29
N SER A 684 -14.72 -0.87 -32.18
CA SER A 684 -13.68 -0.84 -33.23
C SER A 684 -13.56 -2.13 -34.07
N CYS A 685 -14.48 -3.08 -33.91
CA CYS A 685 -14.60 -4.26 -34.79
C CYS A 685 -15.32 -3.97 -36.13
N CYS A 686 -15.56 -2.70 -36.46
CA CYS A 686 -16.05 -2.30 -37.78
C CYS A 686 -14.98 -2.51 -38.86
N LEU A 687 -15.04 -3.65 -39.54
CA LEU A 687 -14.34 -3.90 -40.81
C LEU A 687 -14.95 -3.06 -41.94
N THR A 688 -14.63 -1.76 -41.96
CA THR A 688 -14.91 -0.85 -43.08
C THR A 688 -13.59 -0.34 -43.63
N ALA A 689 -13.33 -0.59 -44.92
CA ALA A 689 -12.03 -0.38 -45.53
C ALA A 689 -11.68 1.10 -45.74
N ASP A 690 -10.40 1.43 -45.48
CA ASP A 690 -9.58 2.35 -46.29
C ASP A 690 -8.12 2.37 -45.79
N SER A 691 -7.91 2.31 -44.47
CA SER A 691 -6.57 2.49 -43.87
C SER A 691 -5.60 1.31 -43.98
N ALA A 692 -6.02 0.14 -44.49
CA ALA A 692 -5.08 -0.96 -44.79
C ALA A 692 -4.02 -0.53 -45.84
N ALA A 693 -4.36 0.43 -46.72
CA ALA A 693 -3.42 1.04 -47.65
C ALA A 693 -2.27 1.81 -46.95
N MET A 694 -2.47 2.34 -45.74
CA MET A 694 -1.41 3.05 -45.00
C MET A 694 -0.38 2.11 -44.36
N ILE A 695 -0.77 0.86 -44.05
CA ILE A 695 0.15 -0.20 -43.63
C ILE A 695 1.14 -0.53 -44.77
N LEU A 696 0.75 -0.29 -46.04
CA LEU A 696 1.59 -0.51 -47.21
C LEU A 696 2.45 0.71 -47.63
N PHE A 697 2.22 1.91 -47.09
CA PHE A 697 2.91 3.14 -47.54
C PHE A 697 3.79 3.81 -46.47
N SER A 698 3.34 3.88 -45.21
CA SER A 698 4.11 4.58 -44.16
C SER A 698 5.28 3.77 -43.60
N PHE A 699 5.27 2.44 -43.77
CA PHE A 699 6.44 1.58 -43.56
C PHE A 699 7.60 1.85 -44.53
N TYR A 700 7.40 2.65 -45.59
CA TYR A 700 8.27 2.64 -46.77
C TYR A 700 9.29 3.78 -46.89
N PHE A 701 9.29 4.83 -46.04
CA PHE A 701 10.19 5.98 -46.26
C PHE A 701 10.76 6.72 -45.04
N LEU A 702 9.99 6.94 -43.96
CA LEU A 702 10.43 7.85 -42.88
C LEU A 702 11.32 7.22 -41.79
N SER A 703 11.67 5.93 -41.93
CA SER A 703 12.70 5.22 -41.15
C SER A 703 14.01 6.00 -40.99
N ASN A 704 14.96 5.78 -41.91
CA ASN A 704 16.34 6.24 -41.76
C ASN A 704 17.11 6.49 -43.08
N PHE A 705 16.43 6.96 -44.14
CA PHE A 705 17.15 7.51 -45.31
C PHE A 705 17.44 9.02 -45.19
N LEU A 706 16.85 9.70 -44.19
CA LEU A 706 17.23 11.06 -43.76
C LEU A 706 17.80 11.04 -42.34
N GLY A 707 18.93 10.35 -42.15
CA GLY A 707 19.91 10.68 -41.09
C GLY A 707 20.64 12.01 -41.37
N VAL A 708 19.95 12.97 -42.00
CA VAL A 708 20.48 14.20 -42.60
C VAL A 708 19.43 15.30 -42.43
N VAL A 709 19.86 16.53 -42.14
CA VAL A 709 19.03 17.73 -41.89
C VAL A 709 18.32 17.80 -40.51
N THR A 710 19.03 17.46 -39.43
CA THR A 710 18.72 18.02 -38.08
C THR A 710 19.92 18.67 -37.38
N VAL A 711 20.95 19.04 -38.14
CA VAL A 711 22.09 19.86 -37.67
C VAL A 711 21.93 21.35 -38.09
N ASP A 712 21.06 21.64 -39.07
CA ASP A 712 20.96 22.97 -39.72
C ASP A 712 20.08 24.00 -38.96
N TYR A 713 19.48 23.64 -37.82
CA TYR A 713 18.76 24.61 -36.97
C TYR A 713 19.62 25.21 -35.83
N VAL A 714 20.77 24.60 -35.51
CA VAL A 714 21.69 25.08 -34.47
C VAL A 714 22.87 25.87 -35.06
N LEU A 715 23.18 25.69 -36.35
CA LEU A 715 24.36 26.31 -37.00
C LEU A 715 24.10 27.63 -37.75
N ARG A 716 22.89 28.23 -37.65
CA ARG A 716 22.54 29.47 -38.39
C ARG A 716 22.57 30.79 -37.60
N GLN A 717 22.92 30.77 -36.31
CA GLN A 717 23.26 31.98 -35.54
C GLN A 717 24.56 31.82 -34.72
N SER A 718 25.68 31.61 -35.41
CA SER A 718 27.01 31.86 -34.87
C SER A 718 28.01 32.17 -35.98
N ARG A 719 28.11 33.46 -36.35
CA ARG A 719 29.30 33.98 -37.02
C ARG A 719 30.26 34.50 -35.95
N ASP A 720 31.55 34.35 -36.22
CA ASP A 720 32.67 34.95 -35.49
C ASP A 720 32.90 34.53 -34.04
N SER A 721 33.39 33.30 -33.85
CA SER A 721 34.58 33.10 -33.01
C SER A 721 35.41 31.90 -33.47
N LYS A 722 36.74 32.08 -33.60
CA LYS A 722 37.67 31.06 -34.13
C LYS A 722 38.07 29.97 -33.12
N TYR A 723 37.58 30.02 -31.88
CA TYR A 723 38.19 29.28 -30.77
C TYR A 723 37.69 27.83 -30.54
N VAL A 724 36.55 27.44 -31.11
CA VAL A 724 35.93 26.11 -30.83
C VAL A 724 36.61 24.96 -31.61
N LYS A 725 37.32 25.27 -32.70
CA LYS A 725 37.87 24.27 -33.64
C LYS A 725 39.15 23.54 -33.16
N SER A 726 39.44 23.56 -31.87
CA SER A 726 40.64 22.92 -31.28
C SER A 726 40.34 21.92 -30.16
N GLN A 727 39.08 21.73 -29.77
CA GLN A 727 38.69 20.85 -28.65
C GLN A 727 37.77 19.69 -29.04
N ILE A 728 37.12 19.74 -30.22
CA ILE A 728 36.24 18.66 -30.69
C ILE A 728 37.06 17.48 -31.24
N ASP A 729 38.18 17.75 -31.92
CA ASP A 729 39.06 16.73 -32.51
C ASP A 729 39.74 15.82 -31.47
N TYR A 730 39.73 16.18 -30.18
CA TYR A 730 40.30 15.35 -29.09
C TYR A 730 39.32 14.30 -28.54
N PHE A 731 38.03 14.39 -28.86
CA PHE A 731 36.98 13.50 -28.30
C PHE A 731 36.42 12.47 -29.29
N LEU A 732 36.85 12.50 -30.56
CA LEU A 732 36.29 11.68 -31.65
C LEU A 732 37.25 10.64 -32.25
N VAL A 733 38.43 10.43 -31.66
CA VAL A 733 39.45 9.47 -32.15
C VAL A 733 39.75 8.36 -31.13
N ARG A 734 38.72 7.60 -30.70
CA ARG A 734 38.94 6.31 -30.01
C ARG A 734 37.79 5.29 -29.99
N LYS A 735 36.90 5.24 -31.01
CA LYS A 735 35.86 4.18 -31.08
C LYS A 735 35.53 3.62 -32.47
N VAL A 736 36.49 3.62 -33.40
CA VAL A 736 36.43 2.82 -34.66
C VAL A 736 37.81 2.25 -34.96
N ASP A 737 38.15 1.10 -34.35
CA ASP A 737 39.30 0.27 -34.75
C ASP A 737 39.25 -1.11 -34.04
N CYS A 738 38.46 -2.05 -34.60
CA CYS A 738 38.65 -3.52 -34.46
C CYS A 738 37.57 -4.33 -35.21
N LEU A 739 37.48 -4.19 -36.54
CA LEU A 739 36.69 -5.10 -37.39
C LEU A 739 37.42 -5.44 -38.69
N LYS A 740 38.47 -6.26 -38.57
CA LYS A 740 39.04 -7.11 -39.65
C LYS A 740 40.22 -7.94 -39.14
N CYS A 741 39.94 -9.18 -38.71
CA CYS A 741 40.87 -10.29 -38.89
C CYS A 741 40.08 -11.60 -38.87
N ASN A 742 40.23 -12.43 -39.91
CA ASN A 742 39.79 -13.82 -39.87
C ASN A 742 40.93 -14.63 -39.26
N ASP A 743 40.74 -15.16 -38.05
CA ASP A 743 41.05 -16.55 -37.68
C ASP A 743 40.97 -16.73 -36.16
N CYS A 744 39.87 -17.32 -35.68
CA CYS A 744 39.88 -18.09 -34.44
C CYS A 744 38.65 -19.02 -34.40
N LYS A 745 38.85 -20.32 -34.60
CA LYS A 745 37.81 -21.33 -34.35
C LYS A 745 37.72 -21.55 -32.85
N PHE A 746 36.65 -21.10 -32.19
CA PHE A 746 36.03 -21.75 -31.02
C PHE A 746 34.82 -20.92 -30.55
N PHE A 747 33.62 -21.31 -30.99
CA PHE A 747 32.37 -21.14 -30.25
C PHE A 747 31.37 -22.14 -30.82
N ASP A 748 31.25 -23.29 -30.15
CA ASP A 748 30.17 -24.24 -30.39
C ASP A 748 28.99 -23.89 -29.45
N GLY A 749 27.81 -24.40 -29.76
CA GLY A 749 26.55 -23.86 -29.26
C GLY A 749 26.27 -24.09 -27.76
N TYR A 750 25.77 -23.05 -27.10
CA TYR A 750 24.90 -23.15 -25.93
C TYR A 750 23.55 -22.50 -26.30
N GLY A 751 22.38 -23.10 -26.06
CA GLY A 751 22.10 -24.25 -25.20
C GLY A 751 21.53 -23.77 -23.87
N TYR A 752 20.24 -23.39 -23.87
CA TYR A 752 19.58 -22.75 -22.73
C TYR A 752 19.30 -23.75 -21.61
N HIS A 753 20.25 -23.92 -20.70
CA HIS A 753 20.08 -24.57 -19.41
C HIS A 753 20.39 -23.57 -18.29
N GLY A 754 19.57 -23.56 -17.24
CA GLY A 754 19.65 -22.54 -16.18
C GLY A 754 20.98 -22.57 -15.44
N THR A 755 21.70 -21.45 -15.49
CA THR A 755 22.98 -21.26 -14.79
C THR A 755 22.77 -20.64 -13.41
N SER A 756 23.36 -21.23 -12.38
CA SER A 756 23.49 -20.61 -11.06
C SER A 756 24.44 -19.41 -11.13
N PHE A 757 24.04 -18.31 -10.50
CA PHE A 757 24.90 -17.17 -10.20
C PHE A 757 25.82 -17.55 -9.02
N GLU A 758 27.13 -17.50 -9.22
CA GLU A 758 28.14 -17.69 -8.18
C GLU A 758 29.30 -16.72 -8.44
N GLN A 759 29.53 -15.79 -7.51
CA GLN A 759 30.50 -14.70 -7.65
C GLN A 759 31.25 -14.49 -6.32
N THR A 760 32.45 -13.92 -6.39
CA THR A 760 33.30 -13.68 -5.21
C THR A 760 33.61 -12.18 -5.09
N TYR A 761 33.57 -11.67 -3.85
CA TYR A 761 33.66 -10.25 -3.52
C TYR A 761 34.57 -10.01 -2.30
N ARG A 762 35.10 -8.78 -2.16
CA ARG A 762 35.73 -8.30 -0.91
C ARG A 762 34.69 -7.66 -0.01
N CYS A 763 34.65 -8.10 1.25
CA CYS A 763 33.66 -7.72 2.23
C CYS A 763 34.06 -6.45 3.00
N TYR A 764 33.12 -5.52 3.16
CA TYR A 764 33.24 -4.33 3.99
C TYR A 764 31.93 -4.14 4.79
N PRO A 765 31.97 -3.54 5.99
CA PRO A 765 30.75 -3.30 6.76
C PRO A 765 29.91 -2.18 6.13
N ALA A 766 28.59 -2.27 6.25
CA ALA A 766 27.64 -1.31 5.65
C ALA A 766 27.77 0.13 6.19
N SER A 767 28.46 0.30 7.32
CA SER A 767 28.93 1.60 7.82
C SER A 767 29.82 2.37 6.84
N PHE A 768 30.56 1.71 5.94
CA PHE A 768 31.42 2.38 4.94
C PHE A 768 30.63 3.14 3.85
N ILE A 769 29.32 2.93 3.74
CA ILE A 769 28.45 3.52 2.72
C ILE A 769 27.29 4.34 3.30
N ASP A 770 27.37 4.71 4.59
CA ASP A 770 26.40 5.56 5.31
C ASP A 770 24.92 5.15 5.17
N LYS A 771 24.65 3.83 5.18
CA LYS A 771 23.29 3.24 5.11
C LYS A 771 22.92 2.49 6.40
N PRO A 772 22.69 3.21 7.53
CA PRO A 772 22.46 2.60 8.85
C PRO A 772 21.21 1.71 8.95
N GLN A 773 20.27 1.79 7.99
CA GLN A 773 19.12 0.87 7.89
C GLN A 773 19.54 -0.58 7.60
N ILE A 774 20.66 -0.80 6.92
CA ILE A 774 21.18 -2.14 6.60
C ILE A 774 21.60 -2.87 7.89
N GLU A 775 22.18 -2.16 8.85
CA GLU A 775 22.61 -2.73 10.15
C GLU A 775 21.47 -3.33 11.00
N ASN A 776 20.21 -2.96 10.73
CA ASN A 776 19.02 -3.51 11.39
C ASN A 776 18.28 -4.56 10.54
N GLY A 777 18.78 -4.88 9.33
CA GLY A 777 18.13 -5.79 8.39
C GLY A 777 16.87 -5.21 7.74
N ASP A 778 16.69 -3.89 7.66
CA ASP A 778 15.50 -3.30 7.04
C ASP A 778 15.50 -3.53 5.52
N LYS A 779 14.51 -4.30 5.04
CA LYS A 779 14.27 -4.57 3.61
C LYS A 779 14.08 -3.26 2.84
N THR A 780 15.04 -2.91 1.98
CA THR A 780 14.95 -1.72 1.13
C THR A 780 13.94 -1.93 -0.01
N SER A 781 12.92 -1.08 -0.09
CA SER A 781 11.82 -1.23 -1.04
C SER A 781 12.26 -0.93 -2.49
N LEU A 782 12.55 -1.98 -3.27
CA LEU A 782 12.70 -1.94 -4.72
C LEU A 782 11.90 -3.12 -5.32
N HIS A 783 11.11 -2.85 -6.36
CA HIS A 783 10.36 -3.91 -7.05
C HIS A 783 11.30 -4.82 -7.84
N ILE A 784 11.47 -6.05 -7.36
CA ILE A 784 12.08 -7.18 -8.06
C ILE A 784 11.20 -8.40 -7.75
N ASP A 785 10.76 -9.12 -8.78
CA ASP A 785 9.83 -10.24 -8.62
C ASP A 785 10.52 -11.50 -8.05
N TYR A 786 9.87 -12.08 -7.04
CA TYR A 786 10.30 -13.23 -6.23
C TYR A 786 11.63 -13.05 -5.45
N PRO A 787 11.73 -13.62 -4.24
CA PRO A 787 12.89 -13.40 -3.39
C PRO A 787 14.13 -14.12 -3.93
N MET A 788 15.03 -13.35 -4.54
CA MET A 788 16.41 -13.78 -4.77
C MET A 788 17.10 -13.96 -3.40
N LEU A 789 17.31 -15.22 -3.02
CA LEU A 789 18.04 -15.61 -1.81
C LEU A 789 19.47 -16.03 -2.19
N PHE A 790 20.41 -15.74 -1.30
CA PHE A 790 21.82 -16.01 -1.50
C PHE A 790 22.42 -16.82 -0.34
N GLU A 791 23.25 -17.79 -0.70
CA GLU A 791 24.23 -18.46 0.17
C GLU A 791 25.47 -17.56 0.22
N LEU A 792 25.87 -17.18 1.43
CA LEU A 792 27.13 -16.48 1.72
C LEU A 792 28.09 -17.48 2.38
N HIS A 793 29.27 -17.66 1.80
CA HIS A 793 30.25 -18.62 2.30
C HIS A 793 31.64 -17.97 2.48
N ASN A 794 32.13 -17.98 3.72
CA ASN A 794 33.52 -17.68 4.05
C ASN A 794 34.35 -18.97 3.98
N ALA A 795 35.04 -19.15 2.85
CA ALA A 795 35.86 -20.34 2.60
C ALA A 795 37.13 -20.45 3.46
N ALA A 796 37.46 -19.44 4.28
CA ALA A 796 38.58 -19.49 5.23
C ALA A 796 38.17 -20.03 6.61
N THR A 797 36.88 -20.00 6.94
CA THR A 797 36.33 -20.43 8.25
C THR A 797 35.28 -21.53 8.13
N GLU A 798 34.96 -21.96 6.90
CA GLU A 798 33.86 -22.88 6.54
C GLU A 798 32.48 -22.41 7.06
N ARG A 799 32.34 -21.12 7.41
CA ARG A 799 31.07 -20.52 7.83
C ARG A 799 30.19 -20.19 6.63
N MET A 800 28.93 -20.61 6.73
CA MET A 800 27.88 -20.38 5.75
C MET A 800 26.71 -19.68 6.44
N SER A 801 26.18 -18.63 5.82
CA SER A 801 24.95 -17.92 6.21
C SER A 801 24.10 -17.66 4.97
N HIS A 802 22.86 -17.21 5.15
CA HIS A 802 21.93 -16.96 4.06
C HIS A 802 21.24 -15.62 4.24
N CYS A 803 21.00 -14.93 3.12
CA CYS A 803 20.40 -13.61 3.10
C CYS A 803 19.48 -13.40 1.89
N GLY A 804 18.60 -12.40 1.99
CA GLY A 804 17.85 -11.86 0.86
C GLY A 804 18.59 -10.76 0.11
N VAL A 805 18.22 -10.52 -1.15
CA VAL A 805 18.78 -9.47 -2.03
C VAL A 805 18.77 -8.04 -1.45
N LEU A 806 17.97 -7.79 -0.41
CA LEU A 806 17.82 -6.48 0.23
C LEU A 806 18.70 -6.29 1.48
N GLU A 807 19.41 -7.33 1.90
CA GLU A 807 20.17 -7.39 3.18
C GLU A 807 21.67 -7.10 2.99
N PHE A 808 22.15 -6.97 1.76
CA PHE A 808 23.51 -6.52 1.40
C PHE A 808 23.50 -5.67 0.12
N ILE A 809 24.62 -5.01 -0.18
CA ILE A 809 24.83 -4.29 -1.45
C ILE A 809 26.13 -4.78 -2.09
N ALA A 810 26.10 -5.17 -3.36
CA ALA A 810 27.29 -5.58 -4.11
C ALA A 810 27.55 -4.63 -5.29
N GLU A 811 28.81 -4.21 -5.43
CA GLU A 811 29.34 -3.42 -6.55
C GLU A 811 30.51 -4.20 -7.19
N GLU A 812 31.15 -3.69 -8.24
CA GLU A 812 32.16 -4.45 -9.00
C GLU A 812 33.37 -4.87 -8.12
N GLY A 813 33.37 -6.13 -7.67
CA GLY A 813 34.40 -6.74 -6.83
C GLY A 813 34.27 -6.49 -5.32
N MET A 814 33.28 -5.73 -4.87
CA MET A 814 33.07 -5.37 -3.45
C MET A 814 31.65 -5.68 -2.97
N ILE A 815 31.51 -6.06 -1.70
CA ILE A 815 30.22 -6.28 -1.04
C ILE A 815 30.18 -5.58 0.32
N TYR A 816 29.10 -4.86 0.57
CA TYR A 816 28.79 -4.14 1.79
C TYR A 816 27.64 -4.84 2.51
N MET A 817 27.89 -5.33 3.72
CA MET A 817 26.90 -6.11 4.50
C MET A 817 26.86 -5.69 5.97
N PRO A 818 25.81 -6.03 6.74
CA PRO A 818 25.68 -5.67 8.14
C PRO A 818 26.84 -6.22 8.99
N TYR A 819 27.24 -5.52 10.05
CA TYR A 819 28.30 -5.98 10.93
C TYR A 819 27.97 -7.33 11.59
N TRP A 820 26.71 -7.56 11.97
CA TRP A 820 26.25 -8.84 12.51
C TRP A 820 26.35 -10.00 11.48
N MET A 821 26.25 -9.70 10.19
CA MET A 821 26.39 -10.69 9.12
C MET A 821 27.88 -11.04 8.90
N MET A 822 28.77 -10.05 9.03
CA MET A 822 30.22 -10.28 9.08
C MET A 822 30.63 -11.08 10.33
N GLU A 823 30.04 -10.81 11.50
CA GLU A 823 30.26 -11.60 12.72
C GLU A 823 29.80 -13.06 12.55
N ASN A 824 28.60 -13.29 12.01
CA ASN A 824 28.10 -14.64 11.71
C ASN A 824 28.99 -15.41 10.72
N LEU A 825 29.58 -14.73 9.73
CA LEU A 825 30.50 -15.33 8.76
C LEU A 825 31.97 -15.34 9.20
N LEU A 826 32.30 -14.76 10.36
CA LEU A 826 33.67 -14.54 10.86
C LEU A 826 34.57 -13.82 9.82
N LEU A 827 34.07 -12.74 9.22
CA LEU A 827 34.75 -11.90 8.22
C LEU A 827 35.31 -10.61 8.85
N GLN A 828 36.49 -10.18 8.42
CA GLN A 828 37.08 -8.87 8.70
C GLN A 828 37.00 -7.93 7.47
N GLU A 829 37.37 -6.67 7.64
CA GLU A 829 37.36 -5.68 6.56
C GLU A 829 38.37 -6.04 5.44
N GLY A 830 37.86 -6.26 4.23
CA GLY A 830 38.63 -6.68 3.05
C GLY A 830 38.70 -8.19 2.82
N ASP A 831 38.15 -9.02 3.73
CA ASP A 831 38.12 -10.49 3.56
C ASP A 831 37.26 -10.92 2.36
N ILE A 832 37.49 -12.13 1.88
CA ILE A 832 36.85 -12.66 0.68
C ILE A 832 35.64 -13.52 1.05
N VAL A 833 34.47 -13.15 0.53
CA VAL A 833 33.22 -13.93 0.65
C VAL A 833 32.73 -14.37 -0.72
N ARG A 834 32.25 -15.62 -0.79
CA ARG A 834 31.55 -16.16 -1.96
C ARG A 834 30.04 -15.95 -1.80
N VAL A 835 29.40 -15.46 -2.84
CA VAL A 835 27.96 -15.18 -2.92
C VAL A 835 27.37 -16.04 -4.03
N LYS A 836 26.32 -16.79 -3.75
CA LYS A 836 25.73 -17.74 -4.69
C LYS A 836 24.21 -17.73 -4.58
N ASN A 837 23.48 -17.74 -5.70
CA ASN A 837 22.02 -17.79 -5.64
C ASN A 837 21.52 -19.19 -5.25
N VAL A 838 20.51 -19.25 -4.39
CA VAL A 838 19.93 -20.49 -3.88
C VAL A 838 18.41 -20.41 -3.74
N THR A 839 17.75 -21.55 -3.67
CA THR A 839 16.33 -21.67 -3.35
C THR A 839 16.20 -22.41 -2.02
N LEU A 840 15.71 -21.73 -0.98
CA LEU A 840 15.50 -22.32 0.34
C LEU A 840 14.06 -22.80 0.52
N PRO A 841 13.82 -23.92 1.23
CA PRO A 841 12.47 -24.34 1.58
C PRO A 841 11.82 -23.37 2.57
N LYS A 842 10.49 -23.22 2.52
CA LYS A 842 9.73 -22.49 3.56
C LYS A 842 9.89 -23.19 4.92
N GLY A 843 10.21 -22.40 5.94
CA GLY A 843 10.55 -22.87 7.28
C GLY A 843 9.33 -23.24 8.13
N THR A 844 9.30 -24.46 8.65
CA THR A 844 8.16 -24.95 9.46
C THR A 844 8.43 -24.95 10.96
N TYR A 845 9.70 -24.99 11.37
CA TYR A 845 10.12 -24.90 12.78
C TYR A 845 11.47 -24.20 12.90
N VAL A 846 11.63 -23.38 13.93
CA VAL A 846 12.91 -22.81 14.38
C VAL A 846 13.05 -22.88 15.90
N ARG A 847 14.26 -23.15 16.38
CA ARG A 847 14.62 -23.16 17.80
C ARG A 847 15.59 -22.03 18.11
N LEU A 848 15.21 -21.18 19.07
CA LEU A 848 15.93 -19.96 19.43
C LEU A 848 16.57 -20.06 20.82
N GLN A 849 17.77 -19.51 21.00
CA GLN A 849 18.46 -19.45 22.30
C GLN A 849 18.89 -18.01 22.64
N PRO A 850 18.20 -17.33 23.57
CA PRO A 850 18.62 -16.00 24.01
C PRO A 850 19.99 -16.06 24.72
N HIS A 851 20.84 -15.06 24.53
CA HIS A 851 22.12 -14.98 25.24
C HIS A 851 21.96 -14.66 26.73
N THR A 852 20.86 -14.01 27.12
CA THR A 852 20.64 -13.49 28.49
C THR A 852 19.23 -13.74 29.01
N LYS A 853 19.10 -13.99 30.32
CA LYS A 853 17.81 -14.10 31.04
C LYS A 853 16.94 -12.86 30.90
N ASP A 854 17.55 -11.68 30.77
CA ASP A 854 16.87 -10.39 30.63
C ASP A 854 15.90 -10.32 29.42
N PHE A 855 16.02 -11.22 28.44
CA PHE A 855 15.08 -11.35 27.33
C PHE A 855 13.72 -11.92 27.76
N LEU A 856 13.70 -12.68 28.86
CA LEU A 856 12.51 -13.36 29.39
C LEU A 856 11.60 -12.41 30.19
N ASP A 857 12.17 -11.35 30.75
CA ASP A 857 11.46 -10.30 31.51
C ASP A 857 10.78 -9.26 30.60
N ILE A 858 10.93 -9.40 29.27
CA ILE A 858 10.27 -8.56 28.26
C ILE A 858 8.75 -8.73 28.34
N SER A 859 8.00 -7.63 28.25
CA SER A 859 6.54 -7.64 28.51
C SER A 859 5.70 -8.38 27.46
N ASN A 860 6.18 -8.48 26.21
CA ASN A 860 5.58 -9.29 25.15
C ASN A 860 6.66 -9.72 24.14
N PRO A 861 7.47 -10.76 24.44
CA PRO A 861 8.57 -11.19 23.56
C PRO A 861 8.05 -11.81 22.27
N LYS A 862 6.81 -12.33 22.25
CA LYS A 862 6.17 -12.85 21.03
C LYS A 862 6.03 -11.76 19.97
N ALA A 863 5.37 -10.64 20.29
CA ALA A 863 5.14 -9.57 19.32
C ALA A 863 6.45 -8.91 18.84
N ILE A 864 7.47 -8.86 19.69
CA ILE A 864 8.79 -8.35 19.34
C ILE A 864 9.49 -9.30 18.37
N LEU A 865 9.44 -10.62 18.58
CA LEU A 865 9.98 -11.59 17.63
C LEU A 865 9.21 -11.60 16.30
N GLU A 866 7.87 -11.49 16.32
CA GLU A 866 7.06 -11.32 15.10
C GLU A 866 7.39 -10.01 14.36
N THR A 867 7.86 -8.97 15.06
CA THR A 867 8.29 -7.71 14.44
C THR A 867 9.71 -7.84 13.88
N THR A 868 10.67 -8.38 14.64
CA THR A 868 12.07 -8.51 14.20
C THR A 868 12.23 -9.56 13.09
N LEU A 869 11.55 -10.71 13.16
CA LEU A 869 11.71 -11.77 12.15
C LEU A 869 11.13 -11.36 10.78
N ARG A 870 10.15 -10.44 10.71
CA ARG A 870 9.66 -9.87 9.44
C ARG A 870 10.74 -9.14 8.64
N ASN A 871 11.76 -8.61 9.29
CA ASN A 871 12.88 -7.96 8.60
C ASN A 871 13.78 -8.96 7.86
N PHE A 872 13.93 -10.18 8.37
CA PHE A 872 14.79 -11.21 7.74
C PHE A 872 14.06 -11.93 6.59
N SER A 873 14.81 -12.39 5.59
CA SER A 873 14.30 -13.17 4.46
C SER A 873 14.42 -14.69 4.68
N CYS A 874 15.41 -15.08 5.48
CA CYS A 874 15.78 -16.45 5.79
C CYS A 874 16.48 -16.54 7.15
N LEU A 875 16.59 -17.76 7.68
CA LEU A 875 17.29 -18.10 8.92
C LEU A 875 18.21 -19.29 8.68
N THR A 876 19.45 -19.23 9.16
CA THR A 876 20.42 -20.35 9.13
C THR A 876 20.67 -20.89 10.53
N THR A 877 20.69 -22.21 10.70
CA THR A 877 21.18 -22.87 11.92
C THR A 877 22.65 -22.50 12.17
N GLY A 878 22.94 -21.94 13.35
CA GLY A 878 24.27 -21.52 13.76
C GLY A 878 24.58 -20.04 13.54
N ASP A 879 23.61 -19.23 13.12
CA ASP A 879 23.69 -17.77 13.08
C ASP A 879 23.06 -17.13 14.34
N SER A 880 23.59 -15.98 14.76
CA SER A 880 23.02 -15.12 15.81
C SER A 880 22.23 -13.96 15.17
N ILE A 881 21.08 -13.61 15.75
CA ILE A 881 20.28 -12.44 15.37
C ILE A 881 20.19 -11.44 16.54
N MET A 882 20.09 -10.14 16.20
CA MET A 882 19.98 -9.05 17.15
C MET A 882 18.54 -8.51 17.22
N VAL A 883 17.94 -8.57 18.41
CA VAL A 883 16.64 -7.96 18.73
C VAL A 883 16.87 -6.67 19.52
N ALA A 884 16.33 -5.54 19.04
CA ALA A 884 16.40 -4.25 19.73
C ALA A 884 15.08 -3.93 20.46
N TYR A 885 15.12 -3.74 21.77
CA TYR A 885 13.95 -3.39 22.58
C TYR A 885 14.31 -2.47 23.75
N ASN A 886 13.51 -1.41 23.99
CA ASN A 886 13.73 -0.41 25.05
C ASN A 886 15.19 0.11 25.14
N ASN A 887 15.79 0.44 23.98
CA ASN A 887 17.20 0.86 23.82
C ASN A 887 18.26 -0.18 24.27
N LYS A 888 17.88 -1.43 24.52
CA LYS A 888 18.77 -2.56 24.79
C LYS A 888 18.82 -3.50 23.59
N LYS A 889 20.02 -4.00 23.28
CA LYS A 889 20.24 -5.08 22.31
C LYS A 889 20.19 -6.43 23.04
N TYR A 890 19.47 -7.37 22.46
CA TYR A 890 19.39 -8.76 22.91
C TYR A 890 19.82 -9.66 21.75
N TYR A 891 20.77 -10.55 21.99
CA TYR A 891 21.25 -11.50 20.98
C TYR A 891 20.61 -12.87 21.20
N ILE A 892 20.28 -13.54 20.10
CA ILE A 892 19.56 -14.83 20.09
C ILE A 892 20.16 -15.72 19.00
N ASP A 893 20.57 -16.92 19.37
CA ASP A 893 21.12 -17.90 18.42
C ASP A 893 20.02 -18.76 17.80
N ILE A 894 20.18 -19.08 16.51
CA ILE A 894 19.32 -20.00 15.77
C ILE A 894 19.92 -21.41 15.91
N ILE A 895 19.42 -22.18 16.87
CA ILE A 895 19.99 -23.50 17.24
C ILE A 895 19.54 -24.63 16.31
N GLU A 896 18.36 -24.50 15.71
CA GLU A 896 17.79 -25.53 14.83
C GLU A 896 16.76 -24.91 13.90
N THR A 897 16.74 -25.34 12.63
CA THR A 897 15.72 -24.97 11.63
C THR A 897 15.22 -26.23 10.90
N LYS A 898 13.99 -26.19 10.37
CA LYS A 898 13.38 -27.28 9.60
C LYS A 898 12.57 -26.72 8.42
N PRO A 899 12.57 -27.38 7.24
CA PRO A 899 13.06 -28.74 6.98
C PRO A 899 14.55 -28.86 6.62
N SER A 900 15.28 -27.75 6.54
CA SER A 900 16.72 -27.69 6.23
C SER A 900 17.45 -26.83 7.26
N ASN A 901 18.79 -26.91 7.30
CA ASN A 901 19.64 -26.02 8.11
C ASN A 901 19.58 -24.54 7.68
N ALA A 902 18.98 -24.24 6.53
CA ALA A 902 18.66 -22.91 6.08
C ALA A 902 17.24 -22.89 5.52
N ILE A 903 16.43 -21.92 5.93
CA ILE A 903 15.01 -21.82 5.62
C ILE A 903 14.64 -20.41 5.19
N SER A 904 13.71 -20.27 4.24
CA SER A 904 13.03 -18.97 4.03
C SER A 904 11.87 -18.83 5.02
N ILE A 905 11.71 -17.63 5.56
CA ILE A 905 10.60 -17.28 6.47
C ILE A 905 9.62 -16.27 5.86
N ILE A 906 9.79 -15.93 4.57
CA ILE A 906 8.90 -15.02 3.84
C ILE A 906 7.51 -15.68 3.75
N GLU A 907 6.48 -14.96 4.23
CA GLU A 907 5.07 -15.38 4.19
C GLU A 907 4.88 -16.82 4.72
N THR A 908 5.49 -17.14 5.86
CA THR A 908 5.49 -18.49 6.41
C THR A 908 5.26 -18.46 7.92
N ASP A 909 4.12 -19.01 8.36
CA ASP A 909 3.86 -19.26 9.78
C ASP A 909 4.78 -20.38 10.28
N CYS A 910 5.60 -20.10 11.29
CA CYS A 910 6.65 -21.00 11.76
C CYS A 910 6.43 -21.39 13.23
N GLU A 911 6.66 -22.66 13.57
CA GLU A 911 6.70 -23.11 14.97
C GLU A 911 8.01 -22.62 15.64
N VAL A 912 7.90 -21.94 16.77
CA VAL A 912 9.04 -21.44 17.54
C VAL A 912 9.11 -22.11 18.91
N ASP A 913 10.31 -22.55 19.25
CA ASP A 913 10.70 -23.18 20.51
C ASP A 913 11.95 -22.49 21.08
N PHE A 914 12.16 -22.59 22.40
CA PHE A 914 13.20 -21.84 23.11
C PHE A 914 14.12 -22.77 23.91
N ALA A 915 15.42 -22.69 23.62
CA ALA A 915 16.45 -23.27 24.48
C ALA A 915 16.77 -22.34 25.68
N PRO A 916 17.17 -22.88 26.85
CA PRO A 916 17.51 -22.06 28.01
C PRO A 916 18.62 -21.04 27.70
N PRO A 917 18.58 -19.81 28.24
CA PRO A 917 19.59 -18.80 27.92
C PRO A 917 21.02 -19.22 28.28
N LEU A 918 22.01 -18.65 27.59
CA LEU A 918 23.44 -19.00 27.81
C LEU A 918 23.94 -18.66 29.23
N ASP A 919 23.32 -17.69 29.91
CA ASP A 919 23.55 -17.36 31.33
C ASP A 919 22.67 -18.16 32.32
N TYR A 920 21.94 -19.19 31.85
CA TYR A 920 21.13 -20.06 32.69
C TYR A 920 21.97 -21.05 33.53
N LYS A 921 22.35 -20.60 34.72
CA LYS A 921 22.71 -21.49 35.84
C LYS A 921 21.44 -22.08 36.46
N GLU A 922 21.37 -23.41 36.54
CA GLU A 922 20.31 -24.16 37.22
C GLU A 922 20.41 -23.99 38.76
N PRO A 923 19.30 -23.82 39.49
CA PRO A 923 19.34 -23.75 40.95
C PRO A 923 19.67 -25.11 41.59
N GLU A 924 20.63 -25.14 42.53
CA GLU A 924 20.92 -26.33 43.32
C GLU A 924 19.69 -26.76 44.15
N LYS A 925 19.38 -28.07 44.12
CA LYS A 925 18.24 -28.63 44.85
C LYS A 925 18.53 -28.64 46.36
N PRO A 926 17.59 -28.19 47.22
CA PRO A 926 17.77 -28.27 48.67
C PRO A 926 18.03 -29.71 49.14
N VAL A 927 19.17 -29.92 49.81
CA VAL A 927 19.57 -31.24 50.34
C VAL A 927 18.65 -31.61 51.51
N ALA A 928 18.03 -32.78 51.44
CA ALA A 928 17.14 -33.28 52.49
C ALA A 928 17.94 -33.69 53.75
N THR A 929 17.60 -33.10 54.90
CA THR A 929 18.24 -33.40 56.19
C THR A 929 17.75 -34.72 56.79
N VAL A 930 18.66 -35.65 57.05
CA VAL A 930 18.44 -36.89 57.84
C VAL A 930 19.61 -37.00 58.86
N PRO A 931 19.37 -37.38 60.13
CA PRO A 931 20.22 -36.91 61.23
C PRO A 931 21.38 -37.82 61.68
N SER A 932 22.50 -37.17 62.07
CA SER A 932 23.50 -37.53 63.11
C SER A 932 24.05 -38.97 63.21
N GLY A 933 25.35 -39.16 62.91
CA GLY A 933 25.95 -40.51 62.90
C GLY A 933 27.47 -40.71 63.09
N LYS A 934 28.18 -39.86 63.87
CA LYS A 934 29.62 -40.00 64.24
C LYS A 934 30.66 -39.91 63.10
N ALA A 935 31.93 -39.79 63.49
CA ALA A 935 33.16 -39.65 62.68
C ALA A 935 34.17 -40.76 63.09
N PRO A 936 35.44 -40.86 62.59
CA PRO A 936 36.17 -39.96 61.67
C PRO A 936 37.10 -40.64 60.61
N ALA A 937 37.89 -39.79 59.92
CA ALA A 937 39.24 -40.02 59.37
C ALA A 937 39.45 -40.62 57.94
N GLY A 938 40.46 -40.07 57.24
CA GLY A 938 40.97 -40.49 55.91
C GLY A 938 40.15 -39.97 54.71
N GLY A 939 40.72 -39.67 53.54
CA GLY A 939 42.14 -39.61 53.15
C GLY A 939 42.36 -39.99 51.67
N GLU A 940 42.99 -39.09 50.89
CA GLU A 940 43.64 -39.33 49.58
C GLU A 940 42.81 -39.88 48.38
N GLU A 941 42.38 -38.95 47.50
CA GLU A 941 42.82 -38.76 46.09
C GLU A 941 42.75 -39.88 44.99
N VAL A 942 42.34 -39.46 43.77
CA VAL A 942 42.49 -40.04 42.39
C VAL A 942 41.96 -41.46 42.05
N PRO A 943 41.75 -41.84 40.76
CA PRO A 943 41.36 -41.08 39.54
C PRO A 943 40.18 -41.75 38.74
N ALA A 944 40.00 -41.39 37.46
CA ALA A 944 39.11 -42.01 36.46
C ALA A 944 39.53 -43.46 36.08
N GLU A 945 38.77 -44.30 35.36
CA GLU A 945 37.65 -44.14 34.40
C GLU A 945 36.54 -45.23 34.62
N THR A 946 35.61 -45.66 33.72
CA THR A 946 35.22 -45.42 32.30
C THR A 946 33.70 -45.67 32.12
N GLU A 947 33.10 -45.32 30.97
CA GLU A 947 31.70 -45.71 30.61
C GLU A 947 31.55 -47.20 30.18
N PRO A 948 30.32 -47.75 30.14
CA PRO A 948 29.50 -47.63 28.91
C PRO A 948 27.96 -47.51 29.10
N LYS A 949 27.34 -46.63 28.27
CA LYS A 949 25.98 -46.72 27.67
C LYS A 949 24.73 -47.05 28.53
N PHE A 950 23.70 -46.20 28.40
CA PHE A 950 22.29 -46.57 28.60
C PHE A 950 21.38 -45.97 27.49
N ASN A 951 20.23 -46.59 27.24
CA ASN A 951 19.31 -46.24 26.14
C ASN A 951 18.23 -45.20 26.55
N PRO A 952 17.66 -44.44 25.61
CA PRO A 952 16.68 -43.38 25.91
C PRO A 952 15.26 -43.92 26.20
N PHE A 953 14.43 -43.06 26.80
CA PHE A 953 12.99 -43.20 27.05
C PHE A 953 12.53 -44.26 28.08
N THR A 954 12.83 -44.02 29.36
CA THR A 954 12.18 -44.68 30.50
C THR A 954 11.13 -43.78 31.17
N GLY A 955 9.98 -43.58 30.52
CA GLY A 955 8.88 -42.77 31.06
C GLY A 955 7.51 -43.11 30.46
N ALA A 956 6.54 -43.44 31.32
CA ALA A 956 5.20 -43.85 30.89
C ALA A 956 4.30 -42.66 30.55
N GLY A 957 3.74 -42.64 29.34
CA GLY A 957 2.78 -41.63 28.89
C GLY A 957 1.45 -41.67 29.67
N ARG A 958 0.75 -40.54 29.74
CA ARG A 958 -0.57 -40.41 30.38
C ARG A 958 -1.58 -39.77 29.43
N ARG A 959 -2.84 -40.21 29.51
CA ARG A 959 -3.96 -39.57 28.78
C ARG A 959 -4.31 -38.21 29.39
N LEU A 960 -4.75 -37.28 28.55
CA LEU A 960 -5.16 -35.93 28.92
C LEU A 960 -6.52 -35.85 29.66
N ASP A 961 -7.27 -36.95 29.78
CA ASP A 961 -8.61 -37.00 30.40
C ASP A 961 -8.62 -37.53 31.85
N GLY A 962 -7.44 -37.77 32.45
CA GLY A 962 -7.28 -37.95 33.90
C GLY A 962 -7.85 -39.24 34.52
N LYS A 963 -8.39 -40.17 33.73
CA LYS A 963 -8.92 -41.45 34.23
C LYS A 963 -7.90 -42.59 34.10
N PRO A 964 -7.75 -43.47 35.11
CA PRO A 964 -6.77 -44.55 35.09
C PRO A 964 -7.19 -45.68 34.14
N LEU A 965 -6.24 -46.17 33.34
CA LEU A 965 -6.39 -47.39 32.56
C LEU A 965 -6.32 -48.63 33.46
N LYS A 966 -7.00 -49.70 33.05
CA LYS A 966 -6.83 -51.06 33.60
C LYS A 966 -6.36 -52.00 32.50
N TYR A 967 -5.49 -52.93 32.90
CA TYR A 967 -4.93 -54.04 32.11
C TYR A 967 -3.72 -53.70 31.21
N GLU A 968 -2.66 -54.48 31.36
CA GLU A 968 -1.45 -54.54 30.53
C GLU A 968 -1.42 -55.91 29.83
N PRO A 969 -0.87 -56.00 28.60
CA PRO A 969 0.24 -56.95 28.35
C PRO A 969 1.20 -56.46 27.22
N PRO A 970 2.14 -57.28 26.72
CA PRO A 970 3.33 -57.87 27.36
C PRO A 970 4.63 -57.34 26.68
N PRO A 971 5.86 -57.78 27.05
CA PRO A 971 7.09 -57.07 26.62
C PRO A 971 7.63 -57.39 25.21
N VAL A 972 8.54 -56.51 24.79
CA VAL A 972 9.26 -56.40 23.50
C VAL A 972 9.98 -57.68 23.05
N SER A 973 10.06 -57.89 21.73
CA SER A 973 11.15 -58.65 21.09
C SER A 973 11.54 -58.05 19.72
N SER A 974 12.68 -58.48 19.18
CA SER A 974 13.43 -57.77 18.14
C SER A 974 13.51 -58.51 16.79
N SER A 975 13.47 -57.73 15.70
CA SER A 975 14.20 -57.91 14.42
C SER A 975 14.08 -59.23 13.60
N SER A 976 13.96 -59.04 12.27
CA SER A 976 14.15 -60.04 11.19
C SER A 976 13.06 -61.11 11.04
N GLY A 977 12.99 -61.78 9.86
CA GLY A 977 12.36 -63.12 9.83
C GLY A 977 11.66 -63.62 8.55
N SER A 978 11.01 -62.77 7.76
CA SER A 978 10.39 -63.09 6.44
C SER A 978 9.13 -64.01 6.37
N LYS A 979 8.33 -63.77 5.31
CA LYS A 979 7.34 -64.64 4.60
C LYS A 979 5.90 -64.89 5.11
N ASP A 980 4.98 -64.64 4.17
CA ASP A 980 3.74 -65.34 3.77
C ASP A 980 2.50 -65.49 4.71
N LYS A 981 1.40 -64.85 4.25
CA LYS A 981 -0.02 -65.31 4.15
C LYS A 981 -0.93 -65.52 5.39
N ARG A 982 -2.03 -64.72 5.38
CA ARG A 982 -3.48 -64.97 5.67
C ARG A 982 -3.95 -66.43 5.99
N PRO A 983 -5.14 -66.66 6.63
CA PRO A 983 -6.05 -65.75 7.39
C PRO A 983 -6.84 -66.36 8.62
N ASP A 984 -7.83 -65.61 9.15
CA ASP A 984 -9.18 -66.02 9.65
C ASP A 984 -9.55 -66.37 11.14
N VAL A 985 -10.46 -65.52 11.71
CA VAL A 985 -11.81 -65.80 12.31
C VAL A 985 -12.06 -66.18 13.82
N ALA A 986 -13.13 -65.55 14.39
CA ALA A 986 -14.01 -65.91 15.55
C ALA A 986 -13.54 -65.74 17.04
N SER A 987 -14.39 -65.54 18.08
CA SER A 987 -15.79 -65.01 18.21
C SER A 987 -16.29 -64.86 19.68
N GLY A 988 -17.09 -63.82 20.03
CA GLY A 988 -18.02 -63.73 21.21
C GLY A 988 -17.41 -63.50 22.61
N GLY A 989 -18.12 -63.03 23.67
CA GLY A 989 -19.46 -62.42 23.82
C GLY A 989 -20.01 -62.46 25.28
N GLY A 990 -20.77 -61.46 25.78
CA GLY A 990 -21.55 -61.58 27.05
C GLY A 990 -21.81 -60.31 27.93
N GLN A 991 -23.04 -60.13 28.40
CA GLN A 991 -23.65 -58.98 29.16
C GLN A 991 -24.05 -59.42 30.63
N PRO A 992 -24.86 -58.73 31.51
CA PRO A 992 -25.26 -57.29 31.69
C PRO A 992 -25.51 -56.74 33.17
N SER A 993 -25.44 -55.40 33.35
CA SER A 993 -26.43 -54.47 34.06
C SER A 993 -26.66 -54.27 35.61
N THR A 994 -27.13 -53.03 35.95
CA THR A 994 -27.83 -52.49 37.18
C THR A 994 -27.01 -52.17 38.48
N GLY A 995 -27.29 -51.15 39.34
CA GLY A 995 -28.12 -49.90 39.30
C GLY A 995 -28.30 -49.15 40.68
N SER A 996 -28.37 -47.78 40.71
CA SER A 996 -28.86 -46.87 41.82
C SER A 996 -28.07 -46.71 43.18
N SER A 997 -28.27 -45.72 44.11
CA SER A 997 -28.76 -44.29 44.10
C SER A 997 -28.71 -43.55 45.50
N SER A 998 -28.78 -42.19 45.54
CA SER A 998 -29.39 -41.26 46.58
C SER A 998 -28.61 -40.48 47.71
N GLN A 999 -28.90 -39.15 47.82
CA GLN A 999 -29.02 -38.10 48.91
C GLN A 999 -28.23 -38.04 50.28
N GLY A 1000 -27.95 -36.81 50.82
CA GLY A 1000 -27.59 -36.53 52.26
C GLY A 1000 -26.91 -35.14 52.62
N THR A 1001 -26.96 -34.64 53.89
CA THR A 1001 -26.48 -33.28 54.38
C THR A 1001 -26.04 -33.28 55.91
N THR A 1002 -25.66 -32.23 56.73
CA THR A 1002 -25.78 -30.72 56.78
C THR A 1002 -24.89 -29.99 57.86
N ARG A 1003 -24.61 -28.65 57.71
CA ARG A 1003 -24.50 -27.50 58.72
C ARG A 1003 -23.45 -27.36 59.89
N GLN A 1004 -22.94 -26.09 60.08
CA GLN A 1004 -22.63 -25.31 61.35
C GLN A 1004 -21.38 -25.65 62.27
N THR A 1005 -20.77 -24.82 63.19
CA THR A 1005 -20.66 -23.34 63.51
C THR A 1005 -19.53 -22.92 64.55
N GLN A 1006 -18.98 -21.69 64.45
CA GLN A 1006 -18.42 -20.72 65.48
C GLN A 1006 -17.11 -20.95 66.34
N GLY A 1007 -16.45 -19.82 66.71
CA GLY A 1007 -15.35 -19.68 67.74
C GLY A 1007 -14.77 -18.24 67.89
N LYS A 1008 -14.25 -17.79 69.06
CA LYS A 1008 -13.85 -16.37 69.37
C LYS A 1008 -13.06 -16.19 70.71
N LEU A 1009 -12.02 -15.31 70.81
CA LEU A 1009 -11.66 -14.44 71.99
C LEU A 1009 -10.39 -13.54 71.82
N VAL A 1010 -10.11 -12.62 72.78
CA VAL A 1010 -9.23 -11.41 72.66
C VAL A 1010 -8.62 -10.94 74.02
N PHE A 1011 -7.42 -10.32 73.99
CA PHE A 1011 -6.91 -9.15 74.79
C PHE A 1011 -5.53 -8.69 74.20
N GLY A 1012 -4.84 -7.58 74.52
CA GLY A 1012 -5.03 -6.40 75.43
C GLY A 1012 -3.70 -6.02 76.15
N SER A 1013 -3.32 -4.77 76.48
CA SER A 1013 -3.80 -3.39 76.19
C SER A 1013 -2.82 -2.30 76.75
N ASN A 1014 -3.05 -0.99 76.45
CA ASN A 1014 -2.65 0.23 77.24
C ASN A 1014 -1.16 0.73 77.23
N VAL A 1015 -0.80 2.03 77.36
CA VAL A 1015 -1.53 3.32 77.68
C VAL A 1015 -0.83 4.57 77.05
N ASN A 1016 -1.60 5.57 76.54
CA ASN A 1016 -1.35 7.04 76.33
C ASN A 1016 -0.01 7.56 75.68
N ARG A 1017 0.11 8.69 74.94
CA ARG A 1017 -0.71 9.91 74.62
C ARG A 1017 0.02 10.75 73.51
N THR A 1018 -0.41 11.85 72.86
CA THR A 1018 -1.62 12.74 72.76
C THR A 1018 -1.61 13.49 71.39
N LYS A 1019 -2.72 14.19 71.03
CA LYS A 1019 -2.86 15.40 70.17
C LYS A 1019 -2.29 15.45 68.72
N GLU A 1020 -3.19 15.15 67.77
CA GLU A 1020 -3.84 16.11 66.82
C GLU A 1020 -3.03 17.12 65.96
N PRO A 1021 -3.55 17.53 64.77
CA PRO A 1021 -4.47 16.80 63.87
C PRO A 1021 -4.24 17.00 62.34
N GLN A 1022 -4.69 16.04 61.52
CA GLN A 1022 -5.67 16.25 60.44
C GLN A 1022 -6.20 14.89 59.91
N LYS A 1023 -7.30 14.90 59.13
CA LYS A 1023 -8.15 13.70 58.89
C LYS A 1023 -8.13 13.17 57.44
N PRO A 1024 -8.42 11.86 57.23
CA PRO A 1024 -8.32 11.18 55.93
C PRO A 1024 -9.65 11.07 55.17
N ALA A 1025 -9.60 10.45 53.99
CA ALA A 1025 -10.71 10.27 53.05
C ALA A 1025 -11.70 9.13 53.36
N LYS A 1026 -12.83 9.19 52.65
CA LYS A 1026 -13.95 8.24 52.46
C LYS A 1026 -14.43 8.45 51.00
N GLU A 1027 -15.08 7.54 50.28
CA GLU A 1027 -15.44 6.12 50.45
C GLU A 1027 -15.65 5.53 49.03
N PRO A 1028 -15.35 4.25 48.74
CA PRO A 1028 -15.42 3.71 47.37
C PRO A 1028 -16.76 3.05 47.03
N LYS A 1029 -17.18 3.09 45.75
CA LYS A 1029 -18.17 2.15 45.19
C LYS A 1029 -18.23 2.11 43.65
N GLN A 1030 -18.54 0.91 43.15
CA GLN A 1030 -18.96 0.54 41.79
C GLN A 1030 -17.91 0.64 40.66
N GLU A 1031 -17.35 -0.53 40.32
CA GLU A 1031 -16.79 -0.88 39.01
C GLU A 1031 -17.65 -2.01 38.40
N GLU A 1032 -17.74 -2.06 37.08
CA GLU A 1032 -18.30 -3.17 36.29
C GLU A 1032 -17.76 -3.08 34.85
N PRO A 1033 -17.56 -4.19 34.12
CA PRO A 1033 -16.73 -5.34 34.46
C PRO A 1033 -15.46 -5.41 33.57
N SER A 1034 -14.40 -6.07 34.04
CA SER A 1034 -13.17 -6.24 33.26
C SER A 1034 -13.33 -7.22 32.08
N LYS A 1035 -12.63 -6.93 30.96
CA LYS A 1035 -12.46 -7.90 29.86
C LYS A 1035 -11.60 -9.08 30.35
N LYS A 1036 -11.77 -10.25 29.72
CA LYS A 1036 -10.88 -11.40 29.93
C LYS A 1036 -9.49 -11.08 29.35
N ASP A 1037 -8.45 -11.22 30.15
CA ASP A 1037 -7.07 -11.21 29.66
C ASP A 1037 -6.78 -12.46 28.81
N GLU A 1038 -5.95 -12.28 27.77
CA GLU A 1038 -5.33 -13.39 27.06
C GLU A 1038 -4.23 -14.04 27.91
N PRO A 1039 -3.95 -15.36 27.73
CA PRO A 1039 -2.94 -16.05 28.54
C PRO A 1039 -1.54 -15.52 28.24
N LYS A 1040 -0.87 -14.98 29.26
CA LYS A 1040 0.52 -14.51 29.16
C LYS A 1040 1.45 -15.61 28.63
N PHE A 1041 2.31 -15.22 27.69
CA PHE A 1041 3.42 -16.02 27.19
C PHE A 1041 4.34 -16.47 28.34
N GLN A 1042 4.75 -17.74 28.35
CA GLN A 1042 5.60 -18.32 29.39
C GLN A 1042 6.65 -19.25 28.74
N PRO A 1043 7.89 -18.77 28.53
CA PRO A 1043 8.95 -19.59 27.95
C PRO A 1043 9.29 -20.77 28.86
N PHE A 1044 9.87 -21.83 28.28
CA PHE A 1044 10.29 -23.06 28.97
C PHE A 1044 9.16 -23.90 29.61
N THR A 1045 7.90 -23.65 29.26
CA THR A 1045 6.76 -24.50 29.66
C THR A 1045 6.64 -25.81 28.86
N GLY A 1046 7.59 -26.10 27.96
CA GLY A 1046 7.53 -27.24 27.03
C GLY A 1046 6.46 -27.11 25.94
N LYS A 1047 5.81 -25.95 25.84
CA LYS A 1047 4.84 -25.62 24.79
C LYS A 1047 5.55 -24.93 23.63
N LYS A 1048 5.33 -25.44 22.42
CA LYS A 1048 5.64 -24.71 21.19
C LYS A 1048 4.73 -23.49 21.04
N TYR A 1049 5.21 -22.48 20.33
CA TYR A 1049 4.42 -21.33 19.90
C TYR A 1049 4.39 -21.26 18.37
N SER A 1050 3.34 -20.68 17.80
CA SER A 1050 3.35 -20.26 16.39
C SER A 1050 3.56 -18.74 16.34
N LEU A 1051 4.50 -18.30 15.51
CA LEU A 1051 4.66 -16.89 15.14
C LEU A 1051 4.12 -16.68 13.72
N LYS A 1052 3.46 -15.55 13.49
CA LYS A 1052 2.96 -15.18 12.16
C LYS A 1052 4.04 -14.47 11.35
N GLY A 1053 4.27 -14.97 10.12
CA GLY A 1053 5.17 -14.40 9.13
C GLY A 1053 4.71 -13.06 8.56
#